data_AF-A0A3M7CAL6-F1
#
_entry.id   AF-A0A3M7CAL6-F1
#
_cell.length_a   1.000
_cell.length_b   1.000
_cell.length_c   1.000
_cell.angle_alpha   90.00
_cell.angle_beta   90.00
_cell.angle_gamma   90.00
#
_symmetry.space_group_name_H-M   'P 1'
#
loop_
_entity.id
_entity.type
_entity.pdbx_description
1 polymer ?
#
loop_
_entity_poly.entity_id
_entity_poly.type
_entity_poly.pdbx_seq_one_letter_code
_entity_poly.pdbx_strand_id
1 'polypeptide(L)'
;MAVTKRAGRKKDAPQGGAQASGGGQPQVRKAAFETTKKREVGVSDLTLISKISNEAINDNLKKRFENGEIYTYIGHVLVSVNPFKDLGIYTDKVLDSYRGKNRLEVPPHVFAIAESAYYNMKAYNDNQCVIISGESGAGKTEAAKRIMQYIANVSGGGNSSIEEVKDMVLATNPLLESFGNAKTLRNNNSSRFGKYLEIQFNNIGEPVGANINNYLLEKSRVVGQIKDERNFHIFYQFTKAASQQHREIFGVQQPSTYAYTSKSKCYDVPGIDDAADFRDTLQAMGTIGMTQQEQDDVFRMLAAILWIGNVTYGEDEQGNAAIRDQSVVDFIAYLLEVDSASVNKAMTTRIIETSRGGRRGSVYDSPLNIAQASASRDALAKAIYNNMFDWIVQRINQSLRAKQQVAHSIGILDIYGFEIFEHNSFEQLCINYVNEKLQQIFIQLTLKTEQEEYEREQIQWTPIKYFDNKVVCELIEEKRPPGVFAALNDACATAHADPGAADQTFVQRLNALSDNPNFSARSGQFIVKHYAGDVSYDVQGMTDKNKDQLLKDHLNLCAGSGNQFVHTLFPEQVDQDNKRRPPTAGDKIKASANDLVNTLMQCTPSYIRTIKPNENKSPKEFNDANVMHQIKYLGLQENVRIRRAGFAYRQSFEKFVERFYLLSP
;
A
#
# COMPACT_ATOMS: atom_id res chain seq x y z
N MET A 1 60.08 60.28 1.37
CA MET A 1 59.36 61.28 2.18
C MET A 1 58.32 60.54 3.01
N ALA A 2 58.32 60.51 4.34
CA ALA A 2 59.26 60.92 5.36
C ALA A 2 59.07 59.94 6.55
N VAL A 3 60.15 59.29 7.01
CA VAL A 3 60.68 59.34 8.40
C VAL A 3 59.81 58.56 9.38
N THR A 4 60.17 57.44 10.03
CA THR A 4 61.41 56.90 10.65
C THR A 4 60.97 55.68 11.49
N LYS A 5 61.75 54.70 11.99
CA LYS A 5 63.15 54.28 11.96
C LYS A 5 63.15 52.86 12.57
N ARG A 6 64.08 52.01 12.11
CA ARG A 6 65.08 51.20 12.88
C ARG A 6 64.72 50.80 14.33
N ALA A 7 65.06 49.64 14.86
CA ALA A 7 65.96 48.55 14.48
C ALA A 7 65.60 47.35 15.37
N GLY A 8 65.90 46.11 14.97
CA GLY A 8 67.02 45.35 15.53
C GLY A 8 66.66 44.72 16.89
N ARG A 9 66.81 43.42 17.14
CA ARG A 9 67.91 42.53 16.79
C ARG A 9 67.46 41.10 17.10
N LYS A 10 67.85 40.18 16.23
CA LYS A 10 67.89 38.72 16.42
C LYS A 10 68.62 38.33 17.72
N LYS A 11 68.25 37.17 18.28
CA LYS A 11 69.26 36.16 18.64
C LYS A 11 68.68 34.75 18.55
N ASP A 12 69.47 33.90 17.93
CA ASP A 12 69.27 32.49 17.63
C ASP A 12 69.29 31.61 18.88
N ALA A 13 68.41 30.58 18.90
CA ALA A 13 68.59 29.14 19.19
C ALA A 13 69.45 28.68 20.41
N PRO A 14 69.50 27.37 20.76
CA PRO A 14 68.48 26.32 20.88
C PRO A 14 68.59 25.59 22.27
N GLN A 15 67.92 24.44 22.41
CA GLN A 15 68.16 23.32 23.35
C GLN A 15 67.25 23.21 24.60
N GLY A 16 66.49 22.09 24.59
CA GLY A 16 66.68 21.00 25.56
C GLY A 16 66.13 21.20 26.97
N GLY A 17 65.08 20.45 27.30
CA GLY A 17 64.64 20.27 28.69
C GLY A 17 63.52 19.25 28.81
N ALA A 18 63.82 18.13 29.44
CA ALA A 18 62.94 17.00 29.68
C ALA A 18 61.87 17.24 30.77
N GLN A 19 60.85 16.38 30.72
CA GLN A 19 59.94 15.94 31.80
C GLN A 19 58.94 16.93 32.42
N ALA A 20 57.65 16.62 32.26
CA ALA A 20 56.72 16.56 33.39
C ALA A 20 55.45 15.77 32.98
N SER A 21 55.33 14.56 33.50
CA SER A 21 54.06 13.83 33.64
C SER A 21 53.16 14.58 34.62
N GLY A 22 52.15 15.28 34.10
CA GLY A 22 51.09 15.90 34.88
C GLY A 22 49.74 15.34 34.46
N GLY A 23 49.12 14.57 35.35
CA GLY A 23 47.79 13.99 35.14
C GLY A 23 46.74 15.08 34.89
N GLY A 24 46.12 15.03 33.71
CA GLY A 24 44.90 15.77 33.41
C GLY A 24 43.73 14.79 33.37
N GLN A 25 42.79 14.92 34.31
CA GLN A 25 41.47 14.29 34.21
C GLN A 25 40.87 14.59 32.83
N PRO A 26 40.14 13.65 32.20
CA PRO A 26 39.41 13.95 30.98
C PRO A 26 38.40 15.05 31.30
N GLN A 27 38.64 16.26 30.79
CA GLN A 27 37.64 17.31 30.79
C GLN A 27 36.45 16.80 29.96
N VAL A 28 35.39 16.40 30.64
CA VAL A 28 34.08 16.21 30.04
C VAL A 28 33.71 17.56 29.43
N ARG A 29 33.83 17.68 28.10
CA ARG A 29 33.30 18.83 27.37
C ARG A 29 31.80 18.82 27.61
N LYS A 30 31.31 19.78 28.41
CA LYS A 30 29.88 20.11 28.43
C LYS A 30 29.45 20.35 26.98
N ALA A 31 28.32 19.75 26.58
CA ALA A 31 27.71 20.00 25.29
C ALA A 31 27.57 21.52 25.11
N ALA A 32 28.44 22.11 24.29
CA ALA A 32 28.31 23.49 23.90
C ALA A 32 27.16 23.54 22.90
N PHE A 33 26.08 24.22 23.27
CA PHE A 33 25.01 24.54 22.34
C PHE A 33 25.60 25.49 21.29
N GLU A 34 25.96 24.96 20.11
CA GLU A 34 26.48 25.76 19.01
C GLU A 34 25.42 26.77 18.58
N THR A 35 25.72 28.06 18.81
CA THR A 35 24.83 29.20 18.57
C THR A 35 24.76 29.61 17.10
N THR A 36 25.33 28.83 16.19
CA THR A 36 25.21 29.01 14.74
C THR A 36 24.04 28.21 14.15
N LYS A 37 22.86 28.27 14.77
CA LYS A 37 21.64 27.79 14.09
C LYS A 37 21.28 28.77 12.98
N LYS A 38 21.23 28.30 11.73
CA LYS A 38 20.48 28.96 10.65
C LYS A 38 19.09 29.32 11.20
N ARG A 39 18.54 30.48 10.84
CA ARG A 39 17.13 30.81 11.14
C ARG A 39 16.25 29.65 10.62
N GLU A 40 15.73 28.83 11.52
CA GLU A 40 14.81 27.75 11.15
C GLU A 40 13.50 28.38 10.64
N VAL A 41 13.04 27.90 9.48
CA VAL A 41 11.76 28.32 8.91
C VAL A 41 10.65 27.60 9.66
N GLY A 42 9.76 28.37 10.30
CA GLY A 42 8.72 27.81 11.16
C GLY A 42 9.30 27.06 12.36
N VAL A 43 8.56 26.06 12.85
CA VAL A 43 9.04 25.08 13.84
C VAL A 43 9.25 23.72 13.17
N SER A 44 10.38 23.08 13.47
CA SER A 44 10.74 21.74 12.99
C SER A 44 9.96 20.62 13.70
N ASP A 45 9.45 20.87 14.90
CA ASP A 45 8.53 20.00 15.64
C ASP A 45 7.28 20.79 16.05
N LEU A 46 6.11 20.35 15.57
CA LEU A 46 4.83 21.01 15.80
C LEU A 46 4.39 20.96 17.28
N THR A 47 5.00 20.14 18.12
CA THR A 47 4.79 20.21 19.58
C THR A 47 5.22 21.56 20.18
N LEU A 48 6.09 22.30 19.48
CA LEU A 48 6.62 23.59 19.88
C LEU A 48 5.79 24.80 19.39
N ILE A 49 4.68 24.59 18.68
CA ILE A 49 3.81 25.71 18.24
C ILE A 49 3.20 26.45 19.44
N SER A 50 3.06 27.77 19.30
CA SER A 50 2.52 28.63 20.36
C SER A 50 1.05 28.32 20.66
N LYS A 51 0.22 28.24 19.60
CA LYS A 51 -1.21 27.93 19.68
C LYS A 51 -1.50 26.64 18.91
N ILE A 52 -2.15 25.68 19.57
CA ILE A 52 -2.49 24.39 18.96
C ILE A 52 -3.85 24.49 18.26
N SER A 53 -3.83 24.80 16.97
CA SER A 53 -5.01 24.77 16.09
C SER A 53 -4.66 24.24 14.71
N ASN A 54 -5.66 23.77 13.96
CA ASN A 54 -5.46 23.29 12.59
C ASN A 54 -4.87 24.39 11.69
N GLU A 55 -5.28 25.64 11.91
CA GLU A 55 -4.78 26.82 11.21
C GLU A 55 -3.29 27.07 11.47
N ALA A 56 -2.86 27.01 12.74
CA ALA A 56 -1.46 27.18 13.10
C ALA A 56 -0.56 26.06 12.54
N ILE A 57 -1.07 24.82 12.49
CA ILE A 57 -0.38 23.69 11.89
C ILE A 57 -0.25 23.91 10.36
N ASN A 58 -1.34 24.27 9.69
CA ASN A 58 -1.34 24.55 8.25
C ASN A 58 -0.36 25.67 7.89
N ASP A 59 -0.37 26.78 8.64
CA ASP A 59 0.53 27.92 8.43
C ASP A 59 2.00 27.52 8.58
N ASN A 60 2.32 26.65 9.55
CA ASN A 60 3.69 26.17 9.74
C ASN A 60 4.14 25.28 8.58
N LEU A 61 3.30 24.33 8.18
CA LEU A 61 3.58 23.43 7.06
C LEU A 61 3.74 24.21 5.75
N LYS A 62 2.89 25.21 5.51
CA LYS A 62 2.97 26.09 4.33
C LYS A 62 4.29 26.86 4.29
N LYS A 63 4.66 27.55 5.38
CA LYS A 63 5.92 28.31 5.46
C LYS A 63 7.14 27.42 5.20
N ARG A 64 7.16 26.21 5.77
CA ARG A 64 8.24 25.23 5.57
C ARG A 64 8.28 24.75 4.11
N PHE A 65 7.13 24.35 3.55
CA PHE A 65 6.99 23.92 2.16
C PHE A 65 7.49 24.97 1.16
N GLU A 66 7.10 26.23 1.33
CA GLU A 66 7.53 27.35 0.47
C GLU A 66 9.06 27.57 0.48
N ASN A 67 9.74 27.12 1.54
CA ASN A 67 11.19 27.19 1.69
C ASN A 67 11.91 25.87 1.37
N GLY A 68 11.20 24.88 0.82
CA GLY A 68 11.79 23.57 0.46
C GLY A 68 11.96 22.60 1.63
N GLU A 69 11.40 22.91 2.79
CA GLU A 69 11.44 22.09 4.00
C GLU A 69 10.17 21.22 4.07
N ILE A 70 10.20 20.02 3.48
CA ILE A 70 8.99 19.18 3.35
C ILE A 70 8.66 18.34 4.58
N TYR A 71 9.63 18.15 5.47
CA TYR A 71 9.53 17.28 6.63
C TYR A 71 9.32 18.09 7.91
N THR A 72 8.38 17.67 8.76
CA THR A 72 8.10 18.31 10.05
C THR A 72 7.68 17.26 11.08
N TYR A 73 8.16 17.33 12.32
CA TYR A 73 7.79 16.38 13.36
C TYR A 73 6.50 16.76 14.11
N ILE A 74 5.86 15.75 14.68
CA ILE A 74 4.95 15.84 15.83
C ILE A 74 5.44 14.82 16.86
N GLY A 75 6.41 15.22 17.69
CA GLY A 75 7.13 14.26 18.53
C GLY A 75 7.81 13.19 17.67
N HIS A 76 7.42 11.92 17.83
CA HIS A 76 7.99 10.80 17.05
C HIS A 76 7.28 10.53 15.71
N VAL A 77 6.20 11.25 15.39
CA VAL A 77 5.51 11.16 14.09
C VAL A 77 6.16 12.11 13.10
N LEU A 78 6.40 11.67 11.87
CA LEU A 78 6.89 12.51 10.78
C LEU A 78 5.75 12.94 9.84
N VAL A 79 5.60 14.23 9.60
CA VAL A 79 4.74 14.80 8.55
C VAL A 79 5.60 15.11 7.31
N SER A 80 5.13 14.73 6.12
CA SER A 80 5.84 14.88 4.85
C SER A 80 4.93 15.49 3.79
N VAL A 81 5.19 16.73 3.35
CA VAL A 81 4.42 17.39 2.29
C VAL A 81 5.06 17.12 0.93
N ASN A 82 4.31 16.58 -0.04
CA ASN A 82 4.89 16.21 -1.34
C ASN A 82 5.41 17.43 -2.11
N PRO A 83 6.72 17.54 -2.42
CA PRO A 83 7.26 18.68 -3.16
C PRO A 83 6.90 18.72 -4.64
N PHE A 84 6.46 17.61 -5.25
CA PHE A 84 6.33 17.45 -6.72
C PHE A 84 7.57 17.86 -7.54
N LYS A 85 8.74 17.87 -6.91
CA LYS A 85 10.06 18.09 -7.53
C LYS A 85 11.12 17.39 -6.72
N ASP A 86 12.25 17.11 -7.35
CA ASP A 86 13.45 16.72 -6.63
C ASP A 86 14.04 17.92 -5.87
N LEU A 87 14.42 17.69 -4.61
CA LEU A 87 15.04 18.66 -3.72
C LEU A 87 16.53 18.37 -3.49
N GLY A 88 17.06 17.24 -3.97
CA GLY A 88 18.44 16.83 -3.74
C GLY A 88 18.74 16.41 -2.30
N ILE A 89 17.73 16.04 -1.51
CA ILE A 89 17.86 15.71 -0.08
C ILE A 89 18.07 14.20 0.17
N TYR A 90 18.17 13.38 -0.88
CA TYR A 90 18.33 11.92 -0.77
C TYR A 90 19.67 11.42 -1.30
N THR A 91 20.69 12.27 -1.29
CA THR A 91 22.06 11.90 -1.70
C THR A 91 22.75 11.06 -0.63
N ASP A 92 23.75 10.27 -1.01
CA ASP A 92 24.53 9.44 -0.07
C ASP A 92 25.18 10.29 1.03
N LYS A 93 25.64 11.50 0.68
CA LYS A 93 26.16 12.45 1.67
C LYS A 93 25.13 12.85 2.72
N VAL A 94 23.87 13.04 2.31
CA VAL A 94 22.79 13.33 3.27
C VAL A 94 22.49 12.08 4.07
N LEU A 95 22.38 10.91 3.44
CA LEU A 95 22.18 9.62 4.11
C LEU A 95 23.20 9.40 5.24
N ASP A 96 24.49 9.56 4.95
CA ASP A 96 25.58 9.41 5.92
C ASP A 96 25.48 10.41 7.09
N SER A 97 24.94 11.60 6.85
CA SER A 97 24.75 12.61 7.91
C SER A 97 23.70 12.22 8.96
N TYR A 98 22.81 11.28 8.65
CA TYR A 98 21.79 10.75 9.57
C TYR A 98 22.25 9.48 10.33
N ARG A 99 23.34 8.85 9.91
CA ARG A 99 23.82 7.59 10.48
C ARG A 99 24.24 7.77 11.95
N GLY A 100 23.68 6.95 12.84
CA GLY A 100 23.96 6.99 14.27
C GLY A 100 23.47 8.26 14.97
N LYS A 101 22.62 9.07 14.33
CA LYS A 101 22.10 10.32 14.90
C LYS A 101 20.73 10.13 15.52
N ASN A 102 20.55 10.74 16.69
CA ASN A 102 19.24 10.88 17.29
C ASN A 102 18.43 11.96 16.55
N ARG A 103 17.10 11.78 16.49
CA ARG A 103 16.12 12.71 15.92
C ARG A 103 16.35 14.18 16.27
N LEU A 104 16.81 14.49 17.49
CA LEU A 104 17.00 15.86 17.96
C LEU A 104 18.32 16.50 17.49
N GLU A 105 19.26 15.70 16.98
CA GLU A 105 20.57 16.17 16.53
C GLU A 105 20.59 16.61 15.07
N VAL A 106 19.55 16.23 14.31
CA VAL A 106 19.44 16.40 12.86
C VAL A 106 18.08 17.01 12.50
N PRO A 107 17.95 17.72 11.36
CA PRO A 107 16.67 18.26 10.95
C PRO A 107 15.68 17.14 10.58
N PRO A 108 14.35 17.40 10.63
CA PRO A 108 13.35 16.40 10.33
C PRO A 108 13.55 15.76 8.96
N HIS A 109 13.59 14.43 8.91
CA HIS A 109 13.78 13.67 7.68
C HIS A 109 13.28 12.24 7.80
N VAL A 110 12.93 11.63 6.66
CA VAL A 110 12.55 10.21 6.59
C VAL A 110 13.69 9.28 7.02
N PHE A 111 14.94 9.66 6.75
CA PHE A 111 16.13 8.92 7.17
C PHE A 111 16.28 8.84 8.69
N ALA A 112 15.88 9.88 9.43
CA ALA A 112 15.90 9.82 10.90
C ALA A 112 14.87 8.83 11.46
N ILE A 113 13.73 8.63 10.78
CA ILE A 113 12.75 7.60 11.15
C ILE A 113 13.32 6.21 10.88
N ALA A 114 13.95 6.02 9.72
CA ALA A 114 14.60 4.75 9.36
C ALA A 114 15.77 4.41 10.31
N GLU A 115 16.61 5.39 10.68
CA GLU A 115 17.67 5.24 11.67
C GLU A 115 17.11 4.86 13.04
N SER A 116 16.06 5.54 13.49
CA SER A 116 15.45 5.26 14.79
C SER A 116 14.88 3.84 14.84
N ALA A 117 14.20 3.40 13.77
CA ALA A 117 13.72 2.02 13.66
C ALA A 117 14.89 1.03 13.69
N TYR A 118 15.91 1.22 12.85
CA TYR A 118 17.06 0.31 12.80
C TYR A 118 17.85 0.26 14.12
N TYR A 119 18.06 1.40 14.76
CA TYR A 119 18.70 1.49 16.08
C TYR A 119 17.87 0.78 17.14
N ASN A 120 16.56 1.03 17.21
CA ASN A 120 15.69 0.41 18.22
C ASN A 120 15.63 -1.11 18.07
N MET A 121 15.58 -1.60 16.83
CA MET A 121 15.67 -3.04 16.55
C MET A 121 16.93 -3.65 17.17
N LYS A 122 18.10 -3.02 16.98
CA LYS A 122 19.38 -3.53 17.51
C LYS A 122 19.57 -3.29 19.01
N ALA A 123 19.02 -2.20 19.54
CA ALA A 123 19.23 -1.79 20.91
C ALA A 123 18.29 -2.51 21.89
N TYR A 124 17.06 -2.81 21.46
CA TYR A 124 16.01 -3.38 22.31
C TYR A 124 15.55 -4.77 21.87
N ASN A 125 16.09 -5.32 20.77
CA ASN A 125 15.74 -6.62 20.21
C ASN A 125 14.23 -6.77 19.89
N ASP A 126 13.59 -5.66 19.53
CA ASP A 126 12.15 -5.58 19.24
C ASP A 126 11.93 -5.38 17.73
N ASN A 127 10.97 -6.10 17.15
CA ASN A 127 10.57 -5.88 15.76
C ASN A 127 10.01 -4.47 15.57
N GLN A 128 10.23 -3.88 14.39
CA GLN A 128 9.81 -2.51 14.09
C GLN A 128 8.87 -2.49 12.89
N CYS A 129 8.03 -1.48 12.81
CA CYS A 129 7.23 -1.24 11.62
C CYS A 129 7.06 0.25 11.35
N VAL A 130 7.13 0.64 10.08
CA VAL A 130 6.89 2.01 9.64
C VAL A 130 5.58 2.06 8.88
N ILE A 131 4.61 2.80 9.42
CA ILE A 131 3.28 2.96 8.85
C ILE A 131 3.23 4.30 8.11
N ILE A 132 3.07 4.24 6.79
CA ILE A 132 3.01 5.41 5.92
C ILE A 132 1.56 5.60 5.45
N SER A 133 1.00 6.78 5.70
CA SER A 133 -0.40 7.09 5.37
C SER A 133 -0.52 8.45 4.68
N GLY A 134 -1.62 8.68 3.96
CA GLY A 134 -1.91 9.90 3.23
C GLY A 134 -2.68 9.64 1.94
N GLU A 135 -3.24 10.68 1.34
CA GLU A 135 -4.03 10.59 0.10
C GLU A 135 -3.23 10.03 -1.10
N SER A 136 -3.94 9.61 -2.15
CA SER A 136 -3.29 9.19 -3.40
C SER A 136 -2.48 10.34 -4.01
N GLY A 137 -1.20 10.08 -4.30
CA GLY A 137 -0.26 11.10 -4.78
C GLY A 137 0.41 11.95 -3.67
N ALA A 138 0.19 11.64 -2.38
CA ALA A 138 0.85 12.35 -1.28
C ALA A 138 2.34 11.98 -1.07
N GLY A 139 2.86 10.96 -1.77
CA GLY A 139 4.29 10.57 -1.69
C GLY A 139 4.59 9.37 -0.79
N LYS A 140 3.60 8.53 -0.46
CA LYS A 140 3.77 7.32 0.37
C LYS A 140 4.83 6.36 -0.17
N THR A 141 4.69 5.95 -1.42
CA THR A 141 5.62 5.03 -2.10
C THR A 141 7.03 5.59 -2.20
N GLU A 142 7.19 6.90 -2.42
CA GLU A 142 8.51 7.52 -2.42
C GLU A 142 9.13 7.50 -1.01
N ALA A 143 8.37 7.81 0.04
CA ALA A 143 8.86 7.68 1.42
C ALA A 143 9.26 6.24 1.75
N ALA A 144 8.49 5.24 1.34
CA ALA A 144 8.82 3.82 1.49
C ALA A 144 10.15 3.48 0.80
N LYS A 145 10.36 3.94 -0.44
CA LYS A 145 11.63 3.78 -1.17
C LYS A 145 12.82 4.39 -0.42
N ARG A 146 12.66 5.57 0.19
CA ARG A 146 13.73 6.21 0.96
C ARG A 146 14.05 5.47 2.26
N ILE A 147 13.06 4.89 2.93
CA ILE A 147 13.31 4.03 4.10
C ILE A 147 14.11 2.79 3.70
N MET A 148 13.69 2.11 2.63
CA MET A 148 14.41 0.95 2.10
C MET A 148 15.84 1.31 1.71
N GLN A 149 16.04 2.42 0.98
CA GLN A 149 17.36 2.92 0.59
C GLN A 149 18.23 3.18 1.82
N TYR A 150 17.69 3.79 2.88
CA TYR A 150 18.43 4.06 4.10
C TYR A 150 18.86 2.78 4.81
N ILE A 151 17.88 1.89 5.09
CA ILE A 151 18.12 0.61 5.76
C ILE A 151 19.16 -0.21 5.00
N ALA A 152 19.04 -0.29 3.68
CA ALA A 152 19.96 -1.03 2.83
C ALA A 152 21.41 -0.50 2.86
N ASN A 153 21.61 0.80 3.11
CA ASN A 153 22.96 1.38 3.21
C ASN A 153 23.53 1.27 4.63
N VAL A 154 22.71 1.45 5.67
CA VAL A 154 23.20 1.43 7.07
C VAL A 154 23.42 0.02 7.60
N SER A 155 22.66 -0.96 7.11
CA SER A 155 22.78 -2.37 7.50
C SER A 155 23.86 -3.16 6.73
N GLY A 156 24.57 -2.52 5.80
CA GLY A 156 25.57 -3.16 4.95
C GLY A 156 26.85 -3.56 5.69
N GLY A 157 27.09 -4.87 5.78
CA GLY A 157 28.40 -5.50 5.94
C GLY A 157 28.97 -5.86 4.56
N GLY A 158 30.29 -5.78 4.36
CA GLY A 158 30.97 -5.89 3.05
C GLY A 158 30.96 -7.28 2.37
N ASN A 159 29.94 -8.11 2.61
CA ASN A 159 29.79 -9.45 2.02
C ASN A 159 28.86 -9.40 0.78
N SER A 160 29.28 -10.05 -0.30
CA SER A 160 28.57 -10.06 -1.60
C SER A 160 27.13 -10.58 -1.54
N SER A 161 26.82 -11.52 -0.65
CA SER A 161 25.46 -12.06 -0.48
C SER A 161 24.46 -11.07 0.12
N ILE A 162 24.94 -10.03 0.82
CA ILE A 162 24.12 -8.97 1.42
C ILE A 162 23.75 -7.94 0.34
N GLU A 163 24.68 -7.65 -0.56
CA GLU A 163 24.43 -6.78 -1.73
C GLU A 163 23.39 -7.39 -2.68
N GLU A 164 23.43 -8.71 -2.90
CA GLU A 164 22.40 -9.43 -3.68
C GLU A 164 20.98 -9.23 -3.10
N VAL A 165 20.80 -9.39 -1.79
CA VAL A 165 19.48 -9.21 -1.15
C VAL A 165 19.00 -7.76 -1.28
N LYS A 166 19.92 -6.80 -1.14
CA LYS A 166 19.62 -5.38 -1.33
C LYS A 166 19.13 -5.09 -2.75
N ASP A 167 19.86 -5.55 -3.76
CA ASP A 167 19.51 -5.30 -5.16
C ASP A 167 18.20 -6.00 -5.53
N MET A 168 17.97 -7.22 -5.03
CA MET A 168 16.71 -7.93 -5.22
C MET A 168 15.52 -7.20 -4.59
N VAL A 169 15.66 -6.70 -3.34
CA VAL A 169 14.58 -5.94 -2.67
C VAL A 169 14.23 -4.67 -3.46
N LEU A 170 15.23 -3.94 -3.96
CA LEU A 170 15.00 -2.73 -4.76
C LEU A 170 14.39 -3.06 -6.13
N ALA A 171 14.82 -4.17 -6.76
CA ALA A 171 14.29 -4.65 -8.04
C ALA A 171 12.83 -5.11 -7.98
N THR A 172 12.27 -5.38 -6.79
CA THR A 172 10.83 -5.69 -6.66
C THR A 172 9.92 -4.53 -7.05
N ASN A 173 10.38 -3.28 -6.92
CA ASN A 173 9.51 -2.12 -7.13
C ASN A 173 9.09 -1.95 -8.59
N PRO A 174 9.99 -1.91 -9.60
CA PRO A 174 9.57 -1.81 -11.00
C PRO A 174 8.57 -2.90 -11.41
N LEU A 175 8.79 -4.14 -10.95
CA LEU A 175 7.89 -5.25 -11.25
C LEU A 175 6.51 -5.06 -10.61
N LEU A 176 6.45 -4.81 -9.30
CA LEU A 176 5.17 -4.62 -8.60
C LEU A 176 4.44 -3.34 -9.02
N GLU A 177 5.16 -2.27 -9.36
CA GLU A 177 4.55 -1.04 -9.88
C GLU A 177 3.96 -1.28 -11.28
N SER A 178 4.62 -2.07 -12.13
CA SER A 178 4.10 -2.39 -13.47
C SER A 178 2.77 -3.15 -13.42
N PHE A 179 2.66 -4.13 -12.52
CA PHE A 179 1.45 -4.96 -12.38
C PHE A 179 0.43 -4.43 -11.36
N GLY A 180 0.84 -3.58 -10.44
CA GLY A 180 0.01 -3.13 -9.32
C GLY A 180 -0.38 -1.66 -9.36
N ASN A 181 0.25 -0.86 -10.24
CA ASN A 181 -0.05 0.57 -10.36
C ASN A 181 -0.71 0.90 -11.70
N ALA A 182 -1.44 2.00 -11.68
CA ALA A 182 -2.12 2.54 -12.86
C ALA A 182 -2.23 4.07 -12.78
N LYS A 183 -2.51 4.69 -13.93
CA LYS A 183 -2.89 6.10 -13.99
C LYS A 183 -4.35 6.26 -13.55
N THR A 184 -4.56 7.07 -12.52
CA THR A 184 -5.87 7.56 -12.09
C THR A 184 -6.00 9.06 -12.37
N LEU A 185 -7.19 9.61 -12.16
CA LEU A 185 -7.39 11.06 -12.24
C LEU A 185 -6.51 11.85 -11.24
N ARG A 186 -6.14 11.22 -10.11
CA ARG A 186 -5.40 11.87 -9.01
C ARG A 186 -3.90 11.66 -9.05
N ASN A 187 -3.44 10.54 -9.61
CA ASN A 187 -2.03 10.16 -9.64
C ASN A 187 -1.71 9.34 -10.90
N ASN A 188 -0.59 9.68 -11.57
CA ASN A 188 -0.17 8.97 -12.78
C ASN A 188 0.42 7.58 -12.48
N ASN A 189 0.94 7.37 -11.27
CA ASN A 189 1.49 6.10 -10.81
C ASN A 189 0.83 5.71 -9.49
N SER A 190 -0.50 5.52 -9.51
CA SER A 190 -1.29 5.21 -8.32
C SER A 190 -1.19 3.73 -7.98
N SER A 191 -0.68 3.39 -6.80
CA SER A 191 -0.76 2.03 -6.26
C SER A 191 -2.22 1.61 -6.11
N ARG A 192 -2.59 0.49 -6.73
CA ARG A 192 -3.93 -0.12 -6.67
C ARG A 192 -3.93 -1.43 -5.90
N PHE A 193 -2.95 -1.58 -5.02
CA PHE A 193 -2.82 -2.61 -4.00
C PHE A 193 -2.07 -2.02 -2.80
N GLY A 194 -2.27 -2.59 -1.62
CA GLY A 194 -1.47 -2.33 -0.44
C GLY A 194 -0.29 -3.31 -0.36
N LYS A 195 0.85 -2.82 0.10
CA LYS A 195 2.09 -3.59 0.22
C LYS A 195 2.62 -3.46 1.65
N TYR A 196 2.81 -4.60 2.31
CA TYR A 196 3.62 -4.68 3.51
C TYR A 196 4.91 -5.43 3.19
N LEU A 197 6.02 -4.70 3.14
CA LEU A 197 7.34 -5.26 2.94
C LEU A 197 8.00 -5.43 4.30
N GLU A 198 8.38 -6.65 4.64
CA GLU A 198 9.15 -6.99 5.82
C GLU A 198 10.59 -7.27 5.42
N ILE A 199 11.54 -6.49 5.93
CA ILE A 199 12.97 -6.75 5.81
C ILE A 199 13.41 -7.55 7.05
N GLN A 200 14.06 -8.68 6.84
CA GLN A 200 14.42 -9.63 7.88
C GLN A 200 15.92 -9.55 8.19
N PHE A 201 16.27 -9.52 9.47
CA PHE A 201 17.63 -9.32 9.96
C PHE A 201 18.11 -10.46 10.84
N ASN A 202 19.43 -10.71 10.80
CA ASN A 202 20.09 -11.59 11.78
C ASN A 202 20.34 -10.86 13.12
N ASN A 203 20.87 -11.57 14.12
CA ASN A 203 21.19 -11.02 15.45
C ASN A 203 22.20 -9.86 15.43
N ILE A 204 22.96 -9.68 14.34
CA ILE A 204 23.99 -8.64 14.19
C ILE A 204 23.41 -7.38 13.51
N GLY A 205 22.18 -7.48 12.99
CA GLY A 205 21.47 -6.42 12.29
C GLY A 205 21.77 -6.33 10.79
N GLU A 206 22.23 -7.42 10.16
CA GLU A 206 22.42 -7.49 8.71
C GLU A 206 21.17 -8.07 8.03
N PRO A 207 20.80 -7.60 6.83
CA PRO A 207 19.61 -8.09 6.13
C PRO A 207 19.88 -9.48 5.55
N VAL A 208 19.04 -10.46 5.91
CA VAL A 208 19.18 -11.86 5.49
C VAL A 208 18.09 -12.33 4.54
N GLY A 209 17.01 -11.56 4.40
CA GLY A 209 15.88 -11.86 3.54
C GLY A 209 14.82 -10.78 3.61
N ALA A 210 13.73 -10.99 2.87
CA ALA A 210 12.56 -10.13 2.93
C ALA A 210 11.29 -10.92 2.57
N ASN A 211 10.14 -10.41 3.00
CA ASN A 211 8.83 -10.96 2.69
C ASN A 211 7.86 -9.82 2.30
N ILE A 212 7.05 -10.04 1.27
CA ILE A 212 6.06 -9.10 0.78
C ILE A 212 4.68 -9.71 0.95
N ASN A 213 3.83 -9.02 1.71
CA ASN A 213 2.41 -9.31 1.76
C ASN A 213 1.67 -8.26 0.93
N ASN A 214 0.95 -8.71 -0.10
CA ASN A 214 0.05 -7.85 -0.87
C ASN A 214 -1.36 -7.89 -0.29
N TYR A 215 -2.04 -6.75 -0.33
CA TYR A 215 -3.40 -6.60 0.15
C TYR A 215 -4.24 -5.88 -0.90
N LEU A 216 -5.43 -6.39 -1.21
CA LEU A 216 -6.45 -5.70 -2.01
C LEU A 216 -5.97 -5.15 -3.36
N LEU A 217 -5.67 -6.03 -4.31
CA LEU A 217 -5.54 -5.62 -5.70
C LEU A 217 -6.92 -5.17 -6.25
N GLU A 218 -6.99 -3.98 -6.84
CA GLU A 218 -8.18 -3.45 -7.53
C GLU A 218 -8.41 -4.17 -8.87
N LYS A 219 -8.74 -5.46 -8.84
CA LYS A 219 -8.93 -6.28 -10.04
C LYS A 219 -10.00 -5.75 -11.00
N SER A 220 -11.00 -5.00 -10.52
CA SER A 220 -12.01 -4.38 -11.40
C SER A 220 -11.40 -3.46 -12.45
N ARG A 221 -10.23 -2.87 -12.18
CA ARG A 221 -9.47 -2.06 -13.13
C ARG A 221 -9.08 -2.81 -14.41
N VAL A 222 -8.91 -4.14 -14.34
CA VAL A 222 -8.54 -4.96 -15.51
C VAL A 222 -9.59 -4.85 -16.62
N VAL A 223 -10.87 -4.77 -16.25
CA VAL A 223 -11.99 -4.91 -17.19
C VAL A 223 -12.71 -3.59 -17.49
N GLY A 224 -12.49 -2.56 -16.66
CA GLY A 224 -13.07 -1.24 -16.84
C GLY A 224 -12.30 -0.16 -16.11
N GLN A 225 -12.24 1.02 -16.72
CA GLN A 225 -11.61 2.21 -16.14
C GLN A 225 -12.48 3.44 -16.42
N ILE A 226 -12.37 4.44 -15.53
CA ILE A 226 -13.00 5.74 -15.75
C ILE A 226 -12.34 6.42 -16.96
N LYS A 227 -13.09 7.27 -17.67
CA LYS A 227 -12.54 8.10 -18.74
C LYS A 227 -11.28 8.83 -18.27
N ASP A 228 -10.26 8.89 -19.13
CA ASP A 228 -8.96 9.49 -18.86
C ASP A 228 -8.09 8.76 -17.80
N GLU A 229 -8.54 7.65 -17.24
CA GLU A 229 -7.68 6.70 -16.49
C GLU A 229 -7.04 5.66 -17.40
N ARG A 230 -6.07 4.92 -16.87
CA ARG A 230 -5.51 3.72 -17.53
C ARG A 230 -5.82 2.45 -16.75
N ASN A 231 -5.70 1.35 -17.47
CA ASN A 231 -5.52 0.02 -16.88
C ASN A 231 -4.12 -0.05 -16.20
N PHE A 232 -3.76 -1.19 -15.63
CA PHE A 232 -2.41 -1.40 -15.08
C PHE A 232 -1.33 -1.13 -16.13
N HIS A 233 -0.20 -0.56 -15.70
CA HIS A 233 0.86 -0.11 -16.60
C HIS A 233 1.35 -1.22 -17.51
N ILE A 234 1.45 -2.45 -16.99
CA ILE A 234 1.94 -3.62 -17.71
C ILE A 234 1.21 -3.88 -19.04
N PHE A 235 -0.10 -3.58 -19.13
CA PHE A 235 -0.82 -3.75 -20.40
C PHE A 235 -0.33 -2.78 -21.49
N TYR A 236 0.01 -1.54 -21.12
CA TYR A 236 0.51 -0.53 -22.06
C TYR A 236 1.98 -0.76 -22.38
N GLN A 237 2.78 -1.10 -21.36
CA GLN A 237 4.17 -1.51 -21.50
C GLN A 237 4.30 -2.69 -22.48
N PHE A 238 3.53 -3.76 -22.25
CA PHE A 238 3.55 -4.95 -23.10
C PHE A 238 3.03 -4.68 -24.51
N THR A 239 1.86 -4.05 -24.68
CA THR A 239 1.29 -3.84 -26.03
C THR A 239 2.13 -2.91 -26.90
N LYS A 240 2.78 -1.91 -26.30
CA LYS A 240 3.66 -0.98 -27.02
C LYS A 240 5.05 -1.55 -27.30
N ALA A 241 5.63 -2.31 -26.36
CA ALA A 241 7.03 -2.71 -26.42
C ALA A 241 7.28 -4.23 -26.52
N ALA A 242 6.24 -5.05 -26.72
CA ALA A 242 6.38 -6.50 -26.96
C ALA A 242 7.36 -6.80 -28.10
N SER A 243 8.16 -7.84 -27.90
CA SER A 243 9.07 -8.39 -28.90
C SER A 243 8.31 -8.88 -30.13
N GLN A 244 8.97 -8.94 -31.30
CA GLN A 244 8.34 -9.47 -32.51
C GLN A 244 7.85 -10.91 -32.31
N GLN A 245 8.61 -11.72 -31.59
CA GLN A 245 8.23 -13.08 -31.22
C GLN A 245 6.95 -13.11 -30.37
N HIS A 246 6.83 -12.26 -29.35
CA HIS A 246 5.60 -12.19 -28.54
C HIS A 246 4.41 -11.69 -29.35
N ARG A 247 4.62 -10.77 -30.30
CA ARG A 247 3.56 -10.29 -31.20
C ARG A 247 3.03 -11.41 -32.09
N GLU A 248 3.90 -12.26 -32.60
CA GLU A 248 3.54 -13.38 -33.47
C GLU A 248 2.88 -14.52 -32.69
N ILE A 249 3.50 -14.95 -31.58
CA ILE A 249 3.03 -16.11 -30.82
C ILE A 249 1.78 -15.75 -30.00
N PHE A 250 1.76 -14.60 -29.33
CA PHE A 250 0.64 -14.22 -28.45
C PHE A 250 -0.36 -13.25 -29.09
N GLY A 251 -0.19 -12.94 -30.39
CA GLY A 251 -1.11 -12.07 -31.13
C GLY A 251 -1.21 -10.66 -30.56
N VAL A 252 -0.11 -10.12 -30.01
CA VAL A 252 -0.12 -8.85 -29.28
C VAL A 252 -0.17 -7.66 -30.24
N GLN A 253 -1.26 -6.91 -30.14
CA GLN A 253 -1.52 -5.72 -30.94
C GLN A 253 -1.29 -4.43 -30.12
N GLN A 254 -1.57 -3.28 -30.74
CA GLN A 254 -1.49 -1.98 -30.08
C GLN A 254 -2.65 -1.79 -29.07
N PRO A 255 -2.48 -0.99 -28.01
CA PRO A 255 -3.47 -0.87 -26.93
C PRO A 255 -4.84 -0.31 -27.39
N SER A 256 -4.91 0.34 -28.56
CA SER A 256 -6.15 0.82 -29.14
C SER A 256 -7.08 -0.29 -29.66
N THR A 257 -6.57 -1.50 -29.89
CA THR A 257 -7.36 -2.61 -30.45
C THR A 257 -8.06 -3.45 -29.39
N TYR A 258 -7.64 -3.36 -28.12
CA TYR A 258 -8.23 -4.13 -27.04
C TYR A 258 -9.24 -3.30 -26.26
N ALA A 259 -10.41 -3.88 -25.99
CA ALA A 259 -11.48 -3.20 -25.26
C ALA A 259 -11.03 -2.77 -23.84
N TYR A 260 -10.21 -3.59 -23.18
CA TYR A 260 -9.73 -3.34 -21.81
C TYR A 260 -8.66 -2.23 -21.68
N THR A 261 -8.10 -1.75 -22.79
CA THR A 261 -7.11 -0.65 -22.81
C THR A 261 -7.57 0.57 -23.63
N SER A 262 -8.66 0.46 -24.39
CA SER A 262 -9.16 1.53 -25.26
C SER A 262 -10.39 2.27 -24.74
N LYS A 263 -11.21 1.63 -23.89
CA LYS A 263 -12.49 2.22 -23.40
C LYS A 263 -12.33 3.58 -22.72
N SER A 264 -11.25 3.78 -21.95
CA SER A 264 -11.00 5.04 -21.24
C SER A 264 -10.51 6.17 -22.15
N LYS A 265 -10.13 5.85 -23.40
CA LYS A 265 -9.55 6.77 -24.40
C LYS A 265 -8.22 7.41 -23.97
N CYS A 266 -7.52 6.81 -23.02
CA CYS A 266 -6.20 7.28 -22.56
C CYS A 266 -5.14 6.18 -22.75
N TYR A 267 -4.23 6.39 -23.69
CA TYR A 267 -3.17 5.42 -24.00
C TYR A 267 -1.80 5.83 -23.46
N ASP A 268 -1.55 7.13 -23.38
CA ASP A 268 -0.26 7.72 -23.01
C ASP A 268 -0.41 8.60 -21.76
N VAL A 269 0.66 8.71 -21.00
CA VAL A 269 0.72 9.55 -19.80
C VAL A 269 1.93 10.47 -19.91
N PRO A 270 1.75 11.80 -19.80
CA PRO A 270 2.87 12.73 -19.84
C PRO A 270 3.94 12.38 -18.81
N GLY A 271 5.18 12.24 -19.27
CA GLY A 271 6.35 11.91 -18.44
C GLY A 271 6.55 10.42 -18.16
N ILE A 272 5.75 9.53 -18.73
CA ILE A 272 5.92 8.07 -18.64
C ILE A 272 6.29 7.54 -20.04
N ASP A 273 7.38 6.79 -20.12
CA ASP A 273 7.76 6.04 -21.31
C ASP A 273 7.50 4.56 -21.06
N ASP A 274 6.33 4.07 -21.49
CA ASP A 274 5.93 2.68 -21.27
C ASP A 274 6.92 1.68 -21.90
N ALA A 275 7.68 2.05 -22.93
CA ALA A 275 8.67 1.17 -23.54
C ALA A 275 9.99 1.12 -22.75
N ALA A 276 10.37 2.23 -22.12
CA ALA A 276 11.46 2.24 -21.14
C ALA A 276 11.08 1.45 -19.89
N ASP A 277 9.89 1.72 -19.34
CA ASP A 277 9.41 1.01 -18.15
C ASP A 277 9.30 -0.50 -18.40
N PHE A 278 8.89 -0.93 -19.61
CA PHE A 278 8.87 -2.36 -19.96
C PHE A 278 10.25 -3.02 -19.90
N ARG A 279 11.30 -2.30 -20.32
CA ARG A 279 12.69 -2.80 -20.21
C ARG A 279 13.09 -2.94 -18.75
N ASP A 280 12.72 -1.98 -17.91
CA ASP A 280 12.97 -2.03 -16.48
C ASP A 280 12.20 -3.19 -15.82
N THR A 281 10.97 -3.48 -16.26
CA THR A 281 10.20 -4.64 -15.82
C THR A 281 10.89 -5.95 -16.18
N LEU A 282 11.38 -6.11 -17.42
CA LEU A 282 12.10 -7.30 -17.87
C LEU A 282 13.42 -7.48 -17.11
N GLN A 283 14.16 -6.39 -16.88
CA GLN A 283 15.37 -6.40 -16.08
C GLN A 283 15.07 -6.83 -14.64
N ALA A 284 14.02 -6.29 -14.03
CA ALA A 284 13.58 -6.67 -12.69
C ALA A 284 13.19 -8.15 -12.60
N MET A 285 12.44 -8.68 -13.58
CA MET A 285 12.12 -10.11 -13.66
C MET A 285 13.40 -10.96 -13.70
N GLY A 286 14.39 -10.55 -14.48
CA GLY A 286 15.70 -11.19 -14.54
C GLY A 286 16.45 -11.16 -13.20
N THR A 287 16.50 -10.00 -12.52
CA THR A 287 17.17 -9.85 -11.21
C THR A 287 16.49 -10.67 -10.11
N ILE A 288 15.17 -10.79 -10.13
CA ILE A 288 14.39 -11.65 -9.21
C ILE A 288 14.61 -13.14 -9.52
N GLY A 289 15.19 -13.45 -10.68
CA GLY A 289 15.55 -14.78 -11.11
C GLY A 289 14.43 -15.51 -11.82
N MET A 290 13.45 -14.81 -12.40
CA MET A 290 12.41 -15.42 -13.24
C MET A 290 13.01 -15.95 -14.53
N THR A 291 12.80 -17.24 -14.80
CA THR A 291 13.25 -17.90 -16.04
C THR A 291 12.52 -17.33 -17.25
N GLN A 292 13.10 -17.49 -18.45
CA GLN A 292 12.45 -17.04 -19.68
C GLN A 292 11.06 -17.66 -19.86
N GLN A 293 10.91 -18.94 -19.52
CA GLN A 293 9.61 -19.63 -19.57
C GLN A 293 8.59 -18.99 -18.62
N GLU A 294 8.97 -18.71 -17.37
CA GLU A 294 8.09 -18.03 -16.41
C GLU A 294 7.66 -16.64 -16.91
N GLN A 295 8.58 -15.90 -17.54
CA GLN A 295 8.26 -14.60 -18.15
C GLN A 295 7.27 -14.75 -19.31
N ASP A 296 7.52 -15.71 -20.20
CA ASP A 296 6.65 -15.99 -21.34
C ASP A 296 5.25 -16.44 -20.90
N ASP A 297 5.15 -17.25 -19.84
CA ASP A 297 3.88 -17.68 -19.25
C ASP A 297 3.07 -16.49 -18.69
N VAL A 298 3.73 -15.55 -18.00
CA VAL A 298 3.11 -14.31 -17.52
C VAL A 298 2.62 -13.45 -18.70
N PHE A 299 3.44 -13.26 -19.74
CA PHE A 299 3.05 -12.49 -20.92
C PHE A 299 1.96 -13.15 -21.74
N ARG A 300 1.92 -14.49 -21.79
CA ARG A 300 0.85 -15.25 -22.41
C ARG A 300 -0.48 -15.03 -21.71
N MET A 301 -0.49 -15.01 -20.37
CA MET A 301 -1.71 -14.73 -19.59
C MET A 301 -2.17 -13.27 -19.74
N LEU A 302 -1.25 -12.31 -19.82
CA LEU A 302 -1.58 -10.91 -20.15
C LEU A 302 -2.25 -10.80 -21.53
N ALA A 303 -1.71 -11.49 -22.55
CA ALA A 303 -2.33 -11.56 -23.86
C ALA A 303 -3.71 -12.23 -23.79
N ALA A 304 -3.86 -13.33 -23.05
CA ALA A 304 -5.14 -14.01 -22.89
C ALA A 304 -6.21 -13.08 -22.32
N ILE A 305 -5.87 -12.27 -21.31
CA ILE A 305 -6.78 -11.26 -20.73
C ILE A 305 -7.19 -10.21 -21.77
N LEU A 306 -6.25 -9.71 -22.57
CA LEU A 306 -6.52 -8.73 -23.62
C LEU A 306 -7.48 -9.29 -24.68
N TRP A 307 -7.26 -10.53 -25.13
CA TRP A 307 -8.13 -11.22 -26.08
C TRP A 307 -9.50 -11.58 -25.51
N ILE A 308 -9.56 -12.03 -24.25
CA ILE A 308 -10.83 -12.23 -23.52
C ILE A 308 -11.67 -10.95 -23.57
N GLY A 309 -11.06 -9.78 -23.35
CA GLY A 309 -11.78 -8.49 -23.40
C GLY A 309 -12.40 -8.14 -24.74
N ASN A 310 -11.93 -8.74 -25.84
CA ASN A 310 -12.42 -8.51 -27.19
C ASN A 310 -13.60 -9.40 -27.58
N VAL A 311 -14.01 -10.36 -26.73
CA VAL A 311 -15.22 -11.15 -26.97
C VAL A 311 -16.44 -10.22 -26.96
N THR A 312 -17.18 -10.24 -28.07
CA THR A 312 -18.42 -9.49 -28.25
C THR A 312 -19.60 -10.43 -28.48
N TYR A 313 -20.76 -10.04 -27.93
CA TYR A 313 -21.98 -10.84 -27.95
C TYR A 313 -23.06 -10.20 -28.82
N GLY A 314 -23.79 -11.00 -29.57
CA GLY A 314 -25.09 -10.72 -30.17
C GLY A 314 -26.19 -11.48 -29.44
N GLU A 315 -27.44 -11.27 -29.85
CA GLU A 315 -28.57 -12.08 -29.39
C GLU A 315 -28.81 -13.21 -30.40
N ASP A 316 -29.06 -14.42 -29.90
CA ASP A 316 -29.57 -15.52 -30.72
C ASP A 316 -31.09 -15.41 -30.93
N GLU A 317 -31.67 -16.36 -31.66
CA GLU A 317 -33.12 -16.40 -31.95
C GLU A 317 -34.00 -16.49 -30.68
N GLN A 318 -33.42 -16.89 -29.55
CA GLN A 318 -34.09 -17.06 -28.25
C GLN A 318 -33.79 -15.91 -27.28
N GLY A 319 -33.03 -14.89 -27.71
CA GLY A 319 -32.64 -13.74 -26.88
C GLY A 319 -31.47 -14.00 -25.93
N ASN A 320 -30.75 -15.13 -26.08
CA ASN A 320 -29.55 -15.44 -25.31
C ASN A 320 -28.29 -14.89 -25.98
N ALA A 321 -27.20 -14.82 -25.23
CA ALA A 321 -25.92 -14.35 -25.74
C ALA A 321 -25.29 -15.36 -26.70
N ALA A 322 -25.05 -14.93 -27.94
CA ALA A 322 -24.24 -15.64 -28.93
C ALA A 322 -22.95 -14.87 -29.23
N ILE A 323 -21.84 -15.55 -29.38
CA ILE A 323 -20.56 -14.92 -29.73
C ILE A 323 -20.60 -14.47 -31.20
N ARG A 324 -20.14 -13.24 -31.47
CA ARG A 324 -20.15 -12.67 -32.84
C ARG A 324 -18.96 -13.09 -33.69
N ASP A 325 -17.79 -13.24 -33.05
CA ASP A 325 -16.53 -13.54 -33.73
C ASP A 325 -15.87 -14.74 -33.08
N GLN A 326 -15.96 -15.87 -33.78
CA GLN A 326 -15.39 -17.14 -33.32
C GLN A 326 -13.86 -17.12 -33.34
N SER A 327 -13.22 -16.31 -34.19
CA SER A 327 -11.77 -16.27 -34.29
C SER A 327 -11.10 -15.74 -33.01
N VAL A 328 -11.75 -14.81 -32.31
CA VAL A 328 -11.31 -14.32 -31.00
C VAL A 328 -11.33 -15.44 -29.97
N VAL A 329 -12.38 -16.27 -29.98
CA VAL A 329 -12.54 -17.40 -29.06
C VAL A 329 -11.53 -18.50 -29.33
N ASP A 330 -11.29 -18.80 -30.61
CA ASP A 330 -10.26 -19.76 -31.01
C ASP A 330 -8.87 -19.31 -30.57
N PHE A 331 -8.59 -18.01 -30.64
CA PHE A 331 -7.32 -17.46 -30.17
C PHE A 331 -7.18 -17.50 -28.63
N ILE A 332 -8.26 -17.23 -27.90
CA ILE A 332 -8.29 -17.41 -26.43
C ILE A 332 -8.04 -18.88 -26.07
N ALA A 333 -8.68 -19.79 -26.79
CA ALA A 333 -8.52 -21.23 -26.60
C ALA A 333 -7.07 -21.67 -26.83
N TYR A 334 -6.42 -21.14 -27.88
CA TYR A 334 -4.98 -21.33 -28.11
C TYR A 334 -4.13 -20.80 -26.95
N LEU A 335 -4.37 -19.58 -26.47
CA LEU A 335 -3.57 -18.99 -25.39
C LEU A 335 -3.74 -19.71 -24.04
N LEU A 336 -4.95 -20.17 -23.73
CA LEU A 336 -5.25 -20.96 -22.54
C LEU A 336 -4.98 -22.46 -22.72
N GLU A 337 -4.62 -22.92 -23.92
CA GLU A 337 -4.42 -24.34 -24.28
C GLU A 337 -5.63 -25.21 -23.91
N VAL A 338 -6.82 -24.78 -24.29
CA VAL A 338 -8.10 -25.47 -24.06
C VAL A 338 -8.84 -25.65 -25.38
N ASP A 339 -9.87 -26.48 -25.39
CA ASP A 339 -10.76 -26.61 -26.53
C ASP A 339 -11.61 -25.34 -26.72
N SER A 340 -11.72 -24.86 -27.96
CA SER A 340 -12.54 -23.69 -28.31
C SER A 340 -14.02 -23.85 -27.94
N ALA A 341 -14.55 -25.07 -28.03
CA ALA A 341 -15.91 -25.39 -27.59
C ALA A 341 -16.10 -25.15 -26.08
N SER A 342 -15.07 -25.44 -25.27
CA SER A 342 -15.10 -25.22 -23.81
C SER A 342 -15.08 -23.74 -23.48
N VAL A 343 -14.30 -22.92 -24.21
CA VAL A 343 -14.31 -21.46 -24.05
C VAL A 343 -15.69 -20.90 -24.42
N ASN A 344 -16.26 -21.33 -25.56
CA ASN A 344 -17.62 -20.96 -25.96
C ASN A 344 -18.63 -21.24 -24.85
N LYS A 345 -18.64 -22.47 -24.33
CA LYS A 345 -19.56 -22.89 -23.27
C LYS A 345 -19.40 -22.00 -22.02
N ALA A 346 -18.17 -21.76 -21.58
CA ALA A 346 -17.89 -20.98 -20.38
C ALA A 346 -18.27 -19.49 -20.54
N MET A 347 -18.33 -18.98 -21.77
CA MET A 347 -18.67 -17.59 -22.07
C MET A 347 -20.17 -17.35 -22.29
N THR A 348 -20.96 -18.37 -22.60
CA THR A 348 -22.38 -18.23 -22.99
C THR A 348 -23.35 -19.02 -22.13
N THR A 349 -22.87 -19.92 -21.29
CA THR A 349 -23.72 -20.77 -20.42
C THR A 349 -23.24 -20.74 -18.98
N ARG A 350 -24.15 -21.10 -18.06
CA ARG A 350 -23.84 -21.33 -16.65
C ARG A 350 -24.44 -22.64 -16.18
N ILE A 351 -23.63 -23.46 -15.52
CA ILE A 351 -24.09 -24.64 -14.81
C ILE A 351 -24.93 -24.22 -13.59
N ILE A 352 -26.17 -24.72 -13.54
CA ILE A 352 -27.07 -24.57 -12.39
C ILE A 352 -27.31 -25.94 -11.75
N GLU A 353 -27.05 -26.02 -10.46
CA GLU A 353 -27.36 -27.17 -9.63
C GLU A 353 -28.56 -26.85 -8.77
N THR A 354 -29.64 -27.62 -8.90
CA THR A 354 -30.82 -27.45 -8.06
C THR A 354 -30.88 -28.56 -7.02
N SER A 355 -30.73 -28.22 -5.73
CA SER A 355 -30.98 -29.14 -4.64
C SER A 355 -32.25 -28.73 -3.90
N ARG A 356 -33.38 -29.41 -4.16
CA ARG A 356 -34.58 -29.30 -3.31
C ARG A 356 -34.58 -30.45 -2.30
N GLY A 357 -34.52 -30.10 -1.01
CA GLY A 357 -34.93 -30.93 0.13
C GLY A 357 -34.66 -32.43 0.02
N GLY A 358 -33.42 -32.85 0.22
CA GLY A 358 -33.07 -34.27 0.41
C GLY A 358 -33.12 -35.18 -0.84
N ARG A 359 -33.47 -34.67 -2.03
CA ARG A 359 -33.32 -35.42 -3.30
C ARG A 359 -32.01 -35.06 -4.01
N ARG A 360 -31.46 -36.03 -4.75
CA ARG A 360 -30.28 -35.86 -5.62
C ARG A 360 -30.59 -34.75 -6.63
N GLY A 361 -29.82 -33.68 -6.58
CA GLY A 361 -30.07 -32.49 -7.41
C GLY A 361 -29.85 -32.76 -8.89
N SER A 362 -30.54 -32.02 -9.76
CA SER A 362 -30.24 -32.01 -11.19
C SER A 362 -29.26 -30.89 -11.52
N VAL A 363 -28.31 -31.20 -12.40
CA VAL A 363 -27.34 -30.26 -12.98
C VAL A 363 -27.78 -29.99 -14.41
N TYR A 364 -27.97 -28.73 -14.78
CA TYR A 364 -28.31 -28.36 -16.16
C TYR A 364 -27.55 -27.09 -16.58
N ASP A 365 -27.30 -26.98 -17.89
CA ASP A 365 -26.70 -25.80 -18.51
C ASP A 365 -27.81 -24.78 -18.79
N SER A 366 -27.66 -23.55 -18.28
CA SER A 366 -28.56 -22.43 -18.57
C SER A 366 -27.83 -21.44 -19.48
N PRO A 367 -28.41 -21.08 -20.65
CA PRO A 367 -27.90 -19.98 -21.46
C PRO A 367 -27.88 -18.66 -20.67
N LEU A 368 -26.88 -17.83 -20.95
CA LEU A 368 -26.71 -16.50 -20.38
C LEU A 368 -27.27 -15.44 -21.33
N ASN A 369 -27.83 -14.37 -20.79
CA ASN A 369 -28.08 -13.16 -21.58
C ASN A 369 -26.78 -12.35 -21.78
N ILE A 370 -26.81 -11.33 -22.64
CA ILE A 370 -25.60 -10.53 -22.99
C ILE A 370 -24.92 -9.92 -21.75
N ALA A 371 -25.71 -9.40 -20.81
CA ALA A 371 -25.17 -8.76 -19.61
C ALA A 371 -24.46 -9.78 -18.71
N GLN A 372 -25.08 -10.96 -18.52
CA GLN A 372 -24.51 -12.05 -17.75
C GLN A 372 -23.26 -12.64 -18.42
N ALA A 373 -23.29 -12.83 -19.74
CA ALA A 373 -22.15 -13.31 -20.52
C ALA A 373 -20.96 -12.33 -20.44
N SER A 374 -21.24 -11.03 -20.54
CA SER A 374 -20.23 -9.97 -20.36
C SER A 374 -19.63 -9.98 -18.95
N ALA A 375 -20.46 -10.13 -17.92
CA ALA A 375 -19.99 -10.26 -16.53
C ALA A 375 -19.15 -11.54 -16.33
N SER A 376 -19.53 -12.63 -16.99
CA SER A 376 -18.80 -13.91 -16.98
C SER A 376 -17.39 -13.74 -17.57
N ARG A 377 -17.29 -13.19 -18.79
CA ARG A 377 -16.03 -12.84 -19.45
C ARG A 377 -15.13 -11.99 -18.56
N ASP A 378 -15.71 -10.95 -17.96
CA ASP A 378 -14.97 -10.03 -17.09
C ASP A 378 -14.52 -10.73 -15.79
N ALA A 379 -15.30 -11.67 -15.25
CA ALA A 379 -14.93 -12.45 -14.08
C ALA A 379 -13.70 -13.34 -14.35
N LEU A 380 -13.63 -13.99 -15.51
CA LEU A 380 -12.47 -14.79 -15.91
C LEU A 380 -11.20 -13.93 -16.02
N ALA A 381 -11.29 -12.79 -16.73
CA ALA A 381 -10.16 -11.87 -16.88
C ALA A 381 -9.63 -11.36 -15.53
N LYS A 382 -10.54 -10.97 -14.62
CA LYS A 382 -10.19 -10.53 -13.26
C LYS A 382 -9.49 -11.63 -12.45
N ALA A 383 -9.95 -12.87 -12.58
CA ALA A 383 -9.39 -14.00 -11.83
C ALA A 383 -7.99 -14.39 -12.33
N ILE A 384 -7.79 -14.47 -13.65
CA ILE A 384 -6.46 -14.72 -14.23
C ILE A 384 -5.47 -13.65 -13.75
N TYR A 385 -5.85 -12.37 -13.83
CA TYR A 385 -4.95 -11.29 -13.42
C TYR A 385 -4.65 -11.31 -11.91
N ASN A 386 -5.67 -11.51 -11.07
CA ASN A 386 -5.50 -11.58 -9.62
C ASN A 386 -4.56 -12.72 -9.23
N ASN A 387 -4.82 -13.93 -9.72
CA ASN A 387 -4.03 -15.11 -9.36
C ASN A 387 -2.61 -15.00 -9.91
N MET A 388 -2.44 -14.42 -11.11
CA MET A 388 -1.12 -14.13 -11.67
C MET A 388 -0.35 -13.10 -10.82
N PHE A 389 -1.01 -12.06 -10.32
CA PHE A 389 -0.39 -11.09 -9.43
C PHE A 389 0.03 -11.73 -8.10
N ASP A 390 -0.85 -12.53 -7.50
CA ASP A 390 -0.54 -13.29 -6.27
C ASP A 390 0.64 -14.25 -6.50
N TRP A 391 0.69 -14.93 -7.66
CA TRP A 391 1.83 -15.77 -8.04
C TRP A 391 3.13 -14.97 -8.20
N ILE A 392 3.10 -13.79 -8.83
CA ILE A 392 4.29 -12.92 -8.95
C ILE A 392 4.81 -12.55 -7.55
N VAL A 393 3.93 -12.20 -6.61
CA VAL A 393 4.31 -11.90 -5.22
C VAL A 393 4.92 -13.13 -4.54
N GLN A 394 4.33 -14.31 -4.70
CA GLN A 394 4.89 -15.56 -4.17
C GLN A 394 6.26 -15.86 -4.77
N ARG A 395 6.44 -15.63 -6.07
CA ARG A 395 7.71 -15.86 -6.77
C ARG A 395 8.81 -14.90 -6.31
N ILE A 396 8.46 -13.65 -6.02
CA ILE A 396 9.34 -12.67 -5.37
C ILE A 396 9.73 -13.15 -3.97
N ASN A 397 8.77 -13.57 -3.15
CA ASN A 397 9.04 -14.05 -1.79
C ASN A 397 9.93 -15.30 -1.75
N GLN A 398 9.80 -16.19 -2.74
CA GLN A 398 10.71 -17.32 -2.90
C GLN A 398 12.15 -16.87 -3.18
N SER A 399 12.33 -15.84 -3.99
CA SER A 399 13.66 -15.28 -4.30
C SER A 399 14.28 -14.54 -3.11
N LEU A 400 13.45 -13.86 -2.32
CA LEU A 400 13.86 -13.10 -1.13
C LEU A 400 13.96 -13.93 0.17
N ARG A 401 13.69 -15.24 0.09
CA ARG A 401 13.64 -16.12 1.26
C ARG A 401 14.95 -16.07 2.04
N ALA A 402 14.83 -15.92 3.36
CA ALA A 402 16.00 -15.85 4.23
C ALA A 402 16.89 -17.09 4.12
N LYS A 403 18.17 -16.87 3.82
CA LYS A 403 19.20 -17.93 3.74
C LYS A 403 19.77 -18.30 5.12
N GLN A 404 19.49 -17.49 6.14
CA GLN A 404 19.98 -17.64 7.52
C GLN A 404 18.82 -17.49 8.52
N GLN A 405 19.08 -17.76 9.79
CA GLN A 405 18.11 -17.57 10.86
C GLN A 405 17.72 -16.08 10.98
N VAL A 406 16.41 -15.82 10.94
CA VAL A 406 15.85 -14.49 11.17
C VAL A 406 15.71 -14.28 12.68
N ALA A 407 16.22 -13.13 13.15
CA ALA A 407 16.13 -12.71 14.54
C ALA A 407 15.07 -11.62 14.72
N HIS A 408 15.09 -10.61 13.84
CA HIS A 408 14.24 -9.43 13.92
C HIS A 408 13.76 -9.00 12.54
N SER A 409 12.75 -8.14 12.49
CA SER A 409 12.27 -7.55 11.25
C SER A 409 11.92 -6.07 11.36
N ILE A 410 12.03 -5.39 10.21
CA ILE A 410 11.51 -4.03 10.01
C ILE A 410 10.46 -4.09 8.88
N GLY A 411 9.21 -3.91 9.25
CA GLY A 411 8.08 -3.81 8.33
C GLY A 411 7.90 -2.40 7.77
N ILE A 412 7.51 -2.28 6.51
CA ILE A 412 7.17 -1.02 5.86
C ILE A 412 5.80 -1.19 5.21
N LEU A 413 4.80 -0.49 5.73
CA LEU A 413 3.45 -0.49 5.18
C LEU A 413 3.26 0.68 4.22
N ASP A 414 3.11 0.37 2.93
CA ASP A 414 2.69 1.29 1.86
C ASP A 414 1.32 0.84 1.36
N ILE A 415 0.26 1.46 1.89
CA ILE A 415 -1.12 1.15 1.54
C ILE A 415 -1.77 2.35 0.85
N TYR A 416 -2.80 2.11 0.02
CA TYR A 416 -3.64 3.17 -0.51
C TYR A 416 -4.24 4.04 0.63
N GLY A 417 -4.36 5.33 0.34
CA GLY A 417 -4.94 6.29 1.28
C GLY A 417 -6.46 6.14 1.38
N PHE A 418 -7.05 6.86 2.34
CA PHE A 418 -8.49 7.08 2.38
C PHE A 418 -8.97 7.71 1.06
N GLU A 419 -10.07 7.21 0.49
CA GLU A 419 -10.60 7.65 -0.81
C GLU A 419 -12.05 8.12 -0.66
N ILE A 420 -12.32 9.34 -1.15
CA ILE A 420 -13.67 9.91 -1.29
C ILE A 420 -13.80 10.45 -2.70
N PHE A 421 -14.70 9.89 -3.49
CA PHE A 421 -15.05 10.32 -4.84
C PHE A 421 -16.52 10.77 -4.91
N GLU A 422 -16.93 11.31 -6.06
CA GLU A 422 -18.35 11.58 -6.35
C GLU A 422 -19.19 10.30 -6.32
N HIS A 423 -18.62 9.19 -6.81
CA HIS A 423 -19.21 7.86 -6.80
C HIS A 423 -18.29 6.88 -6.09
N ASN A 424 -18.69 6.41 -4.90
CA ASN A 424 -17.93 5.44 -4.12
C ASN A 424 -18.67 4.09 -4.15
N SER A 425 -17.95 3.01 -4.41
CA SER A 425 -18.52 1.67 -4.53
C SER A 425 -17.93 0.74 -3.46
N PHE A 426 -18.18 -0.56 -3.57
CA PHE A 426 -17.59 -1.63 -2.75
C PHE A 426 -16.07 -1.48 -2.59
N GLU A 427 -15.36 -1.13 -3.66
CA GLU A 427 -13.90 -0.94 -3.64
C GLU A 427 -13.47 0.14 -2.65
N GLN A 428 -14.12 1.30 -2.67
CA GLN A 428 -13.86 2.37 -1.71
C GLN A 428 -14.26 1.98 -0.29
N LEU A 429 -15.36 1.23 -0.12
CA LEU A 429 -15.75 0.74 1.21
C LEU A 429 -14.65 -0.16 1.81
N CYS A 430 -14.07 -1.06 1.01
CA CYS A 430 -12.95 -1.90 1.44
C CYS A 430 -11.70 -1.07 1.77
N ILE A 431 -11.35 -0.12 0.91
CA ILE A 431 -10.20 0.79 1.12
C ILE A 431 -10.34 1.60 2.41
N ASN A 432 -11.51 2.21 2.60
CA ASN A 432 -11.79 3.06 3.75
C ASN A 432 -11.93 2.25 5.04
N TYR A 433 -12.46 1.02 4.98
CA TYR A 433 -12.45 0.09 6.12
C TYR A 433 -11.03 -0.23 6.58
N VAL A 434 -10.09 -0.55 5.68
CA VAL A 434 -8.71 -0.80 6.09
C VAL A 434 -8.07 0.46 6.71
N ASN A 435 -8.33 1.63 6.14
CA ASN A 435 -7.87 2.89 6.72
C ASN A 435 -8.47 3.16 8.11
N GLU A 436 -9.75 2.80 8.33
CA GLU A 436 -10.42 2.86 9.63
C GLU A 436 -9.70 1.97 10.65
N LYS A 437 -9.33 0.74 10.26
CA LYS A 437 -8.57 -0.20 11.11
C LYS A 437 -7.16 0.30 11.43
N LEU A 438 -6.45 0.86 10.45
CA LEU A 438 -5.13 1.47 10.67
C LEU A 438 -5.22 2.69 11.59
N GLN A 439 -6.26 3.50 11.46
CA GLN A 439 -6.51 4.61 12.37
C GLN A 439 -6.84 4.11 13.78
N GLN A 440 -7.59 3.01 13.91
CA GLN A 440 -7.86 2.40 15.21
C GLN A 440 -6.57 1.92 15.89
N ILE A 441 -5.65 1.30 15.14
CA ILE A 441 -4.32 0.91 15.65
C ILE A 441 -3.57 2.15 16.14
N PHE A 442 -3.58 3.22 15.34
CA PHE A 442 -2.93 4.47 15.70
C PHE A 442 -3.51 5.02 17.02
N ILE A 443 -4.83 5.11 17.16
CA ILE A 443 -5.49 5.58 18.39
C ILE A 443 -5.15 4.68 19.58
N GLN A 444 -5.22 3.36 19.39
CA GLN A 444 -4.91 2.39 20.44
C GLN A 444 -3.47 2.55 20.94
N LEU A 445 -2.49 2.60 20.03
CA LEU A 445 -1.07 2.60 20.37
C LEU A 445 -0.54 3.97 20.80
N THR A 446 -1.10 5.08 20.28
CA THR A 446 -0.60 6.43 20.58
C THR A 446 -1.40 7.16 21.64
N LEU A 447 -2.69 6.85 21.81
CA LEU A 447 -3.58 7.60 22.71
C LEU A 447 -4.03 6.75 23.89
N LYS A 448 -4.61 5.59 23.61
CA LYS A 448 -5.27 4.79 24.65
C LYS A 448 -4.27 4.15 25.59
N THR A 449 -3.33 3.37 25.03
CA THR A 449 -2.31 2.68 25.83
C THR A 449 -1.37 3.65 26.56
N GLU A 450 -1.11 4.83 26.01
CA GLU A 450 -0.29 5.85 26.69
C GLU A 450 -0.99 6.42 27.93
N GLN A 451 -2.30 6.68 27.84
CA GLN A 451 -3.09 7.18 28.97
C GLN A 451 -3.38 6.12 30.02
N GLU A 452 -3.73 4.90 29.61
CA GLU A 452 -3.94 3.75 30.52
C GLU A 452 -2.66 3.43 31.31
N GLU A 453 -1.50 3.61 30.69
CA GLU A 453 -0.21 3.44 31.37
C GLU A 453 0.05 4.55 32.38
N TYR A 454 -0.24 5.81 32.07
CA TYR A 454 -0.10 6.89 33.08
C TYR A 454 -1.01 6.67 34.29
N GLU A 455 -2.24 6.21 34.08
CA GLU A 455 -3.15 5.84 35.16
C GLU A 455 -2.59 4.66 35.98
N ARG A 456 -2.09 3.61 35.31
CA ARG A 456 -1.50 2.44 35.97
C ARG A 456 -0.24 2.77 36.77
N GLU A 457 0.64 3.59 36.22
CA GLU A 457 1.88 4.06 36.86
C GLU A 457 1.63 5.19 37.87
N GLN A 458 0.36 5.56 38.11
CA GLN A 458 -0.06 6.62 39.04
C GLN A 458 0.60 7.97 38.77
N ILE A 459 0.86 8.27 37.50
CA ILE A 459 1.40 9.55 37.05
C ILE A 459 0.25 10.56 37.03
N GLN A 460 0.46 11.75 37.60
CA GLN A 460 -0.53 12.82 37.58
C GLN A 460 -0.82 13.24 36.13
N TRP A 461 -1.97 12.83 35.62
CA TRP A 461 -2.38 13.03 34.23
C TRP A 461 -3.83 13.51 34.15
N THR A 462 -4.13 14.35 33.17
CA THR A 462 -5.51 14.72 32.82
C THR A 462 -5.88 14.02 31.52
N PRO A 463 -6.82 13.06 31.53
CA PRO A 463 -7.21 12.34 30.33
C PRO A 463 -7.66 13.28 29.20
N ILE A 464 -7.06 13.12 28.03
CA ILE A 464 -7.39 13.85 26.82
C ILE A 464 -8.53 13.10 26.14
N LYS A 465 -9.66 13.78 25.96
CA LYS A 465 -10.80 13.24 25.21
C LYS A 465 -10.43 13.09 23.73
N TYR A 466 -10.69 11.91 23.18
CA TYR A 466 -10.56 11.60 21.75
C TYR A 466 -11.78 10.80 21.28
N PHE A 467 -12.00 10.75 19.98
CA PHE A 467 -13.02 9.90 19.38
C PHE A 467 -12.43 8.52 19.07
N ASP A 468 -12.94 7.47 19.71
CA ASP A 468 -12.54 6.08 19.43
C ASP A 468 -13.34 5.57 18.22
N ASN A 469 -12.65 5.35 17.10
CA ASN A 469 -13.28 4.99 15.84
C ASN A 469 -13.60 3.48 15.73
N LYS A 470 -13.43 2.72 16.82
CA LYS A 470 -13.83 1.31 16.93
C LYS A 470 -15.30 1.09 16.56
N VAL A 471 -16.18 2.04 16.92
CA VAL A 471 -17.61 1.99 16.58
C VAL A 471 -17.88 1.98 15.08
N VAL A 472 -17.01 2.63 14.28
CA VAL A 472 -17.10 2.65 12.82
C VAL A 472 -16.54 1.34 12.24
N CYS A 473 -15.47 0.81 12.83
CA CYS A 473 -14.95 -0.51 12.45
C CYS A 473 -16.01 -1.60 12.66
N GLU A 474 -16.64 -1.62 13.83
CA GLU A 474 -17.71 -2.55 14.20
C GLU A 474 -18.94 -2.39 13.29
N LEU A 475 -19.36 -1.15 12.98
CA LEU A 475 -20.44 -0.89 12.02
C LEU A 475 -20.20 -1.59 10.67
N ILE A 476 -18.95 -1.67 10.21
CA ILE A 476 -18.62 -2.29 8.92
C ILE A 476 -18.43 -3.81 9.06
N GLU A 477 -17.65 -4.26 10.05
CA GLU A 477 -17.13 -5.63 10.11
C GLU A 477 -17.89 -6.60 11.01
N GLU A 478 -18.70 -6.10 11.95
CA GLU A 478 -19.25 -6.94 13.02
C GLU A 478 -20.25 -7.97 12.47
N LYS A 479 -20.27 -9.17 13.06
CA LYS A 479 -21.22 -10.22 12.65
C LYS A 479 -22.48 -10.18 13.52
N ARG A 480 -22.34 -9.82 14.79
CA ARG A 480 -23.43 -9.75 15.76
C ARG A 480 -23.19 -8.58 16.74
N PRO A 481 -23.93 -7.46 16.64
CA PRO A 481 -24.97 -7.18 15.65
C PRO A 481 -24.41 -7.15 14.20
N PRO A 482 -25.23 -7.42 13.18
CA PRO A 482 -24.74 -7.50 11.80
C PRO A 482 -24.34 -6.11 11.28
N GLY A 483 -23.07 -5.94 10.92
CA GLY A 483 -22.54 -4.76 10.24
C GLY A 483 -22.81 -4.76 8.73
N VAL A 484 -22.22 -3.80 8.01
CA VAL A 484 -22.40 -3.61 6.56
C VAL A 484 -21.99 -4.87 5.78
N PHE A 485 -20.83 -5.47 6.05
CA PHE A 485 -20.40 -6.69 5.35
C PHE A 485 -21.30 -7.89 5.64
N ALA A 486 -21.80 -8.02 6.88
CA ALA A 486 -22.72 -9.10 7.23
C ALA A 486 -24.07 -8.95 6.50
N ALA A 487 -24.60 -7.71 6.42
CA ALA A 487 -25.80 -7.41 5.65
C ALA A 487 -25.62 -7.71 4.15
N LEU A 488 -24.45 -7.37 3.60
CA LEU A 488 -24.11 -7.65 2.21
C LEU A 488 -24.03 -9.15 1.92
N ASN A 489 -23.42 -9.92 2.83
CA ASN A 489 -23.33 -11.38 2.73
C ASN A 489 -24.72 -12.05 2.80
N ASP A 490 -25.63 -11.53 3.63
CA ASP A 490 -27.02 -12.03 3.70
C ASP A 490 -27.85 -11.69 2.45
N ALA A 491 -27.59 -10.55 1.80
CA ALA A 491 -28.23 -10.22 0.53
C ALA A 491 -27.73 -11.14 -0.60
N CYS A 492 -26.42 -11.36 -0.70
CA CYS A 492 -25.84 -12.31 -1.66
C CYS A 492 -26.33 -13.77 -1.43
N ALA A 493 -26.69 -14.08 -0.19
CA ALA A 493 -27.18 -15.38 0.24
C ALA A 493 -28.60 -15.71 -0.22
N THR A 494 -29.46 -14.70 -0.42
CA THR A 494 -30.91 -14.86 -0.56
C THR A 494 -31.39 -14.64 -2.00
N ALA A 495 -30.68 -13.83 -2.80
CA ALA A 495 -31.01 -13.55 -4.19
C ALA A 495 -30.04 -14.27 -5.16
N HIS A 496 -30.43 -15.48 -5.59
CA HIS A 496 -29.51 -16.39 -6.30
C HIS A 496 -29.28 -16.11 -7.80
N ALA A 497 -30.09 -15.25 -8.44
CA ALA A 497 -30.08 -15.10 -9.90
C ALA A 497 -30.11 -13.66 -10.43
N ASP A 498 -30.71 -12.70 -9.70
CA ASP A 498 -30.84 -11.31 -10.14
C ASP A 498 -30.04 -10.35 -9.22
N PRO A 499 -28.96 -9.72 -9.72
CA PRO A 499 -28.19 -8.72 -8.99
C PRO A 499 -29.04 -7.53 -8.52
N GLY A 500 -30.04 -7.11 -9.30
CA GLY A 500 -30.91 -5.98 -8.94
C GLY A 500 -31.76 -6.28 -7.71
N ALA A 501 -32.34 -7.47 -7.65
CA ALA A 501 -33.08 -7.95 -6.48
C ALA A 501 -32.15 -8.16 -5.25
N ALA A 502 -30.90 -8.58 -5.47
CA ALA A 502 -29.91 -8.72 -4.41
C ALA A 502 -29.56 -7.36 -3.79
N ASP A 503 -29.29 -6.35 -4.61
CA ASP A 503 -29.00 -4.99 -4.14
C ASP A 503 -30.19 -4.38 -3.39
N GLN A 504 -31.43 -4.58 -3.87
CA GLN A 504 -32.63 -4.14 -3.13
C GLN A 504 -32.75 -4.82 -1.77
N THR A 505 -32.46 -6.12 -1.69
CA THR A 505 -32.43 -6.87 -0.43
C THR A 505 -31.36 -6.30 0.50
N PHE A 506 -30.18 -5.96 -0.03
CA PHE A 506 -29.12 -5.33 0.75
C PHE A 506 -29.56 -3.97 1.33
N VAL A 507 -30.22 -3.10 0.56
CA VAL A 507 -30.80 -1.84 1.07
C VAL A 507 -31.77 -2.10 2.23
N GLN A 508 -32.63 -3.11 2.11
CA GLN A 508 -33.56 -3.47 3.18
C GLN A 508 -32.83 -3.93 4.45
N ARG A 509 -31.73 -4.69 4.32
CA ARG A 509 -30.92 -5.14 5.46
C ARG A 509 -30.16 -4.00 6.14
N LEU A 510 -29.71 -3.01 5.36
CA LEU A 510 -29.04 -1.82 5.90
C LEU A 510 -29.94 -0.99 6.83
N ASN A 511 -31.26 -1.08 6.71
CA ASN A 511 -32.18 -0.39 7.63
C ASN A 511 -31.98 -0.79 9.09
N ALA A 512 -31.47 -2.00 9.37
CA ALA A 512 -31.12 -2.45 10.72
C ALA A 512 -29.98 -1.64 11.36
N LEU A 513 -29.21 -0.90 10.56
CA LEU A 513 -28.11 -0.03 11.00
C LEU A 513 -28.54 1.41 11.25
N SER A 514 -29.81 1.76 11.00
CA SER A 514 -30.29 3.16 11.03
C SER A 514 -30.16 3.84 12.39
N ASP A 515 -30.14 3.06 13.48
CA ASP A 515 -29.97 3.58 14.84
C ASP A 515 -28.50 3.89 15.17
N ASN A 516 -27.54 3.48 14.33
CA ASN A 516 -26.13 3.77 14.54
C ASN A 516 -25.81 5.23 14.15
N PRO A 517 -25.22 6.04 15.05
CA PRO A 517 -24.95 7.47 14.79
C PRO A 517 -23.96 7.71 13.63
N ASN A 518 -23.14 6.72 13.30
CA ASN A 518 -22.17 6.74 12.21
C ASN A 518 -22.72 6.19 10.89
N PHE A 519 -24.01 5.87 10.81
CA PHE A 519 -24.67 5.37 9.62
C PHE A 519 -25.84 6.27 9.20
N SER A 520 -26.09 6.39 7.90
CA SER A 520 -27.31 7.03 7.39
C SER A 520 -27.74 6.40 6.06
N ALA A 521 -28.95 5.86 6.01
CA ALA A 521 -29.53 5.33 4.78
C ALA A 521 -29.99 6.45 3.84
N ARG A 522 -29.80 6.28 2.53
CA ARG A 522 -30.33 7.15 1.47
C ARG A 522 -30.95 6.29 0.36
N SER A 523 -31.72 6.90 -0.52
CA SER A 523 -32.29 6.16 -1.67
C SER A 523 -31.15 5.78 -2.63
N GLY A 524 -30.92 4.47 -2.81
CA GLY A 524 -29.87 3.95 -3.69
C GLY A 524 -28.42 4.10 -3.19
N GLN A 525 -28.23 4.71 -2.01
CA GLN A 525 -26.93 4.98 -1.40
C GLN A 525 -26.98 4.79 0.12
N PHE A 526 -25.83 4.65 0.76
CA PHE A 526 -25.73 4.79 2.21
C PHE A 526 -24.50 5.59 2.59
N ILE A 527 -24.54 6.25 3.74
CA ILE A 527 -23.45 7.05 4.26
C ILE A 527 -22.85 6.37 5.48
N VAL A 528 -21.53 6.29 5.50
CA VAL A 528 -20.75 5.96 6.70
C VAL A 528 -19.97 7.20 7.11
N LYS A 529 -20.07 7.57 8.39
CA LYS A 529 -19.31 8.67 9.00
C LYS A 529 -17.97 8.12 9.49
N HIS A 530 -16.99 8.12 8.59
CA HIS A 530 -15.63 7.65 8.86
C HIS A 530 -14.83 8.65 9.69
N TYR A 531 -13.67 8.23 10.22
CA TYR A 531 -12.75 9.15 10.90
C TYR A 531 -12.35 10.36 10.03
N ALA A 532 -12.37 10.19 8.71
CA ALA A 532 -11.96 11.20 7.74
C ALA A 532 -13.10 12.01 7.11
N GLY A 533 -14.34 11.75 7.50
CA GLY A 533 -15.52 12.44 6.99
C GLY A 533 -16.60 11.49 6.48
N ASP A 534 -17.71 12.08 6.04
CA ASP A 534 -18.86 11.35 5.55
C ASP A 534 -18.61 10.86 4.12
N VAL A 535 -18.76 9.55 3.88
CA VAL A 535 -18.62 8.95 2.56
C VAL A 535 -19.95 8.34 2.13
N SER A 536 -20.45 8.76 0.97
CA SER A 536 -21.65 8.17 0.35
C SER A 536 -21.26 7.04 -0.60
N TYR A 537 -21.79 5.85 -0.35
CA TYR A 537 -21.55 4.64 -1.14
C TYR A 537 -22.78 4.29 -1.99
N ASP A 538 -22.55 4.11 -3.28
CA ASP A 538 -23.52 3.62 -4.26
C ASP A 538 -23.78 2.12 -4.05
N VAL A 539 -25.05 1.74 -3.94
CA VAL A 539 -25.46 0.35 -3.70
C VAL A 539 -25.47 -0.49 -4.99
N GLN A 540 -25.62 0.16 -6.15
CA GLN A 540 -25.74 -0.52 -7.43
C GLN A 540 -24.51 -1.40 -7.74
N GLY A 541 -24.74 -2.70 -7.94
CA GLY A 541 -23.72 -3.70 -8.24
C GLY A 541 -22.85 -4.10 -7.05
N MET A 542 -23.15 -3.64 -5.84
CA MET A 542 -22.31 -3.91 -4.66
C MET A 542 -22.36 -5.38 -4.24
N THR A 543 -23.52 -6.03 -4.36
CA THR A 543 -23.69 -7.46 -4.03
C THR A 543 -22.90 -8.37 -4.97
N ASP A 544 -22.91 -8.08 -6.27
CA ASP A 544 -22.16 -8.83 -7.27
C ASP A 544 -20.65 -8.72 -7.06
N LYS A 545 -20.17 -7.49 -6.79
CA LYS A 545 -18.77 -7.23 -6.41
C LYS A 545 -18.35 -7.96 -5.16
N ASN A 546 -19.23 -8.05 -4.15
CA ASN A 546 -18.93 -8.78 -2.92
C ASN A 546 -18.94 -10.29 -3.11
N LYS A 547 -19.83 -10.82 -3.95
CA LYS A 547 -19.91 -12.25 -4.22
C LYS A 547 -18.59 -12.78 -4.74
N ASP A 548 -17.94 -12.04 -5.64
CA ASP A 548 -16.57 -12.28 -6.11
C ASP A 548 -16.25 -13.75 -6.43
N GLN A 549 -17.23 -14.45 -7.02
CA GLN A 549 -17.16 -15.88 -7.29
C GLN A 549 -16.96 -16.12 -8.77
N LEU A 550 -15.93 -16.89 -9.10
CA LEU A 550 -15.80 -17.46 -10.42
C LEU A 550 -16.88 -18.54 -10.62
N LEU A 551 -17.50 -18.56 -11.80
CA LEU A 551 -18.45 -19.62 -12.14
C LEU A 551 -17.73 -20.97 -12.23
N LYS A 552 -18.43 -22.05 -11.88
CA LYS A 552 -17.92 -23.43 -11.98
C LYS A 552 -17.41 -23.73 -13.40
N ASP A 553 -18.07 -23.20 -14.42
CA ASP A 553 -17.65 -23.35 -15.83
C ASP A 553 -16.25 -22.81 -16.11
N HIS A 554 -15.88 -21.67 -15.54
CA HIS A 554 -14.52 -21.14 -15.69
C HIS A 554 -13.49 -21.99 -14.96
N LEU A 555 -13.83 -22.51 -13.77
CA LEU A 555 -12.91 -23.38 -13.05
C LEU A 555 -12.70 -24.69 -13.82
N ASN A 556 -13.77 -25.27 -14.37
CA ASN A 556 -13.69 -26.45 -15.24
C ASN A 556 -12.87 -26.16 -16.52
N LEU A 557 -13.03 -24.97 -17.11
CA LEU A 557 -12.23 -24.53 -18.25
C LEU A 557 -10.74 -24.49 -17.91
N CYS A 558 -10.38 -23.87 -16.79
CA CYS A 558 -8.98 -23.79 -16.35
C CYS A 558 -8.41 -25.18 -16.01
N ALA A 559 -9.21 -26.04 -15.38
CA ALA A 559 -8.84 -27.42 -15.07
C ALA A 559 -8.64 -28.31 -16.32
N GLY A 560 -9.25 -27.95 -17.45
CA GLY A 560 -9.07 -28.64 -18.73
C GLY A 560 -7.89 -28.13 -19.57
N SER A 561 -7.14 -27.13 -19.08
CA SER A 561 -6.01 -26.52 -19.80
C SER A 561 -4.84 -27.49 -19.97
N GLY A 562 -4.15 -27.43 -21.11
CA GLY A 562 -2.84 -28.04 -21.31
C GLY A 562 -1.69 -27.22 -20.71
N ASN A 563 -1.95 -25.95 -20.35
CA ASN A 563 -0.94 -25.01 -19.90
C ASN A 563 -0.70 -25.16 -18.38
N GLN A 564 0.50 -25.59 -18.00
CA GLN A 564 0.87 -25.83 -16.61
C GLN A 564 0.79 -24.57 -15.71
N PHE A 565 1.01 -23.39 -16.29
CA PHE A 565 0.90 -22.13 -15.56
C PHE A 565 -0.55 -21.83 -15.20
N VAL A 566 -1.51 -22.11 -16.09
CA VAL A 566 -2.95 -22.00 -15.77
C VAL A 566 -3.31 -22.89 -14.58
N HIS A 567 -2.83 -24.14 -14.52
CA HIS A 567 -3.02 -25.00 -13.34
C HIS A 567 -2.39 -24.44 -12.07
N THR A 568 -1.24 -23.76 -12.20
CA THR A 568 -0.58 -23.10 -11.08
C THR A 568 -1.39 -21.91 -10.56
N LEU A 569 -2.02 -21.16 -11.46
CA LEU A 569 -2.90 -20.04 -11.11
C LEU A 569 -4.25 -20.51 -10.55
N PHE A 570 -4.71 -21.71 -10.90
CA PHE A 570 -5.98 -22.29 -10.47
C PHE A 570 -5.76 -23.68 -9.85
N PRO A 571 -5.10 -23.76 -8.67
CA PRO A 571 -4.70 -25.04 -8.07
C PRO A 571 -5.85 -25.80 -7.40
N GLU A 572 -6.95 -25.12 -7.07
CA GLU A 572 -8.09 -25.73 -6.41
C GLU A 572 -8.85 -26.64 -7.37
N GLN A 573 -8.93 -27.93 -7.04
CA GLN A 573 -9.84 -28.85 -7.73
C GLN A 573 -11.28 -28.41 -7.45
N VAL A 574 -12.09 -28.33 -8.51
CA VAL A 574 -13.52 -28.01 -8.41
C VAL A 574 -14.20 -29.12 -7.62
N ASP A 575 -14.36 -28.92 -6.31
CA ASP A 575 -15.16 -29.82 -5.49
C ASP A 575 -16.63 -29.68 -5.93
N GLN A 576 -17.07 -30.63 -6.75
CA GLN A 576 -18.43 -30.66 -7.27
C GLN A 576 -19.47 -30.88 -6.17
N ASP A 577 -19.06 -31.43 -5.01
CA ASP A 577 -19.93 -31.77 -3.88
C ASP A 577 -19.89 -30.74 -2.73
N ASN A 578 -19.01 -29.73 -2.77
CA ASN A 578 -18.89 -28.74 -1.70
C ASN A 578 -20.10 -27.78 -1.66
N LYS A 579 -20.98 -28.01 -0.69
CA LYS A 579 -22.14 -27.15 -0.41
C LYS A 579 -21.80 -25.92 0.44
N ARG A 580 -20.56 -25.77 0.94
CA ARG A 580 -20.15 -24.58 1.70
C ARG A 580 -19.99 -23.41 0.76
N ARG A 581 -20.55 -22.26 1.15
CA ARG A 581 -20.39 -21.03 0.39
C ARG A 581 -18.93 -20.56 0.49
N PRO A 582 -18.28 -20.27 -0.65
CA PRO A 582 -16.96 -19.66 -0.64
C PRO A 582 -16.97 -18.32 0.11
N PRO A 583 -15.84 -17.92 0.72
CA PRO A 583 -15.72 -16.61 1.36
C PRO A 583 -15.93 -15.48 0.33
N THR A 584 -16.72 -14.47 0.72
CA THR A 584 -16.96 -13.28 -0.09
C THR A 584 -15.74 -12.36 -0.11
N ALA A 585 -15.72 -11.37 -1.01
CA ALA A 585 -14.67 -10.34 -0.97
C ALA A 585 -14.65 -9.59 0.37
N GLY A 586 -15.83 -9.34 0.98
CA GLY A 586 -15.97 -8.78 2.31
C GLY A 586 -15.34 -9.64 3.41
N ASP A 587 -15.49 -10.98 3.33
CA ASP A 587 -14.85 -11.90 4.27
C ASP A 587 -13.33 -11.92 4.10
N LYS A 588 -12.85 -11.95 2.85
CA LYS A 588 -11.42 -11.93 2.53
C LYS A 588 -10.76 -10.66 3.03
N ILE A 589 -11.37 -9.49 2.81
CA ILE A 589 -10.80 -8.23 3.31
C ILE A 589 -10.82 -8.15 4.83
N LYS A 590 -11.89 -8.62 5.48
CA LYS A 590 -11.93 -8.68 6.94
C LYS A 590 -10.79 -9.55 7.48
N ALA A 591 -10.53 -10.70 6.89
CA ALA A 591 -9.41 -11.55 7.28
C ALA A 591 -8.07 -10.83 7.10
N SER A 592 -7.79 -10.32 5.88
CA SER A 592 -6.54 -9.63 5.56
C SER A 592 -6.27 -8.40 6.43
N ALA A 593 -7.30 -7.59 6.73
CA ALA A 593 -7.16 -6.42 7.59
C ALA A 593 -6.82 -6.81 9.03
N ASN A 594 -7.44 -7.89 9.56
CA ASN A 594 -7.13 -8.37 10.90
C ASN A 594 -5.76 -9.04 10.98
N ASP A 595 -5.32 -9.76 9.93
CA ASP A 595 -3.96 -10.31 9.85
C ASP A 595 -2.89 -9.21 9.82
N LEU A 596 -3.17 -8.12 9.08
CA LEU A 596 -2.33 -6.93 9.10
C LEU A 596 -2.28 -6.30 10.49
N VAL A 597 -3.43 -6.11 11.15
CA VAL A 597 -3.50 -5.58 12.52
C VAL A 597 -2.68 -6.43 13.48
N ASN A 598 -2.86 -7.76 13.45
CA ASN A 598 -2.12 -8.68 14.31
C ASN A 598 -0.61 -8.58 14.10
N THR A 599 -0.18 -8.46 12.84
CA THR A 599 1.22 -8.25 12.48
C THR A 599 1.77 -6.94 13.04
N LEU A 600 1.02 -5.83 12.87
CA LEU A 600 1.43 -4.50 13.32
C LEU A 600 1.46 -4.37 14.86
N MET A 601 0.65 -5.15 15.57
CA MET A 601 0.64 -5.17 17.04
C MET A 601 1.84 -5.92 17.63
N GLN A 602 2.58 -6.71 16.83
CA GLN A 602 3.78 -7.43 17.25
C GLN A 602 5.08 -6.63 17.02
N CYS A 603 4.98 -5.40 16.52
CA CYS A 603 6.12 -4.53 16.26
C CYS A 603 5.94 -3.16 16.92
N THR A 604 7.06 -2.46 17.12
CA THR A 604 7.06 -1.07 17.57
C THR A 604 6.81 -0.16 16.37
N PRO A 605 5.72 0.64 16.37
CA PRO A 605 5.35 1.44 15.22
C PRO A 605 6.08 2.79 15.18
N SER A 606 6.50 3.18 13.97
CA SER A 606 6.88 4.53 13.60
C SER A 606 5.90 5.05 12.55
N TYR A 607 5.50 6.32 12.63
CA TYR A 607 4.43 6.86 11.79
C TYR A 607 4.92 7.96 10.86
N ILE A 608 4.54 7.86 9.59
CA ILE A 608 4.73 8.90 8.58
C ILE A 608 3.36 9.30 8.01
N ARG A 609 3.02 10.58 8.14
CA ARG A 609 1.81 11.20 7.59
C ARG A 609 2.18 12.05 6.38
N THR A 610 1.86 11.56 5.19
CA THR A 610 2.12 12.26 3.94
C THR A 610 0.95 13.16 3.56
N ILE A 611 1.23 14.35 3.03
CA ILE A 611 0.25 15.37 2.64
C ILE A 611 0.47 15.76 1.19
N LYS A 612 -0.61 15.81 0.42
CA LYS A 612 -0.65 16.31 -0.95
C LYS A 612 -0.95 17.81 -0.95
N PRO A 613 -0.03 18.69 -1.41
CA PRO A 613 -0.25 20.13 -1.32
C PRO A 613 -1.24 20.68 -2.36
N ASN A 614 -1.43 20.00 -3.50
CA ASN A 614 -2.33 20.42 -4.57
C ASN A 614 -2.67 19.26 -5.52
N GLU A 615 -3.74 19.39 -6.30
CA GLU A 615 -4.17 18.41 -7.30
C GLU A 615 -3.42 18.51 -8.64
N ASN A 616 -2.77 19.65 -8.90
CA ASN A 616 -2.13 19.97 -10.18
C ASN A 616 -0.71 19.43 -10.32
N LYS A 617 -0.19 18.75 -9.29
CA LYS A 617 1.21 18.28 -9.21
C LYS A 617 2.21 19.42 -9.38
N SER A 618 1.86 20.61 -8.89
CA SER A 618 2.68 21.81 -8.99
C SER A 618 3.67 21.87 -7.83
N PRO A 619 4.96 22.15 -8.08
CA PRO A 619 5.97 22.23 -7.02
C PRO A 619 5.98 23.57 -6.26
N LYS A 620 5.09 24.51 -6.61
CA LYS A 620 5.00 25.84 -6.00
C LYS A 620 3.63 26.11 -5.37
N GLU A 621 2.62 25.31 -5.71
CA GLU A 621 1.26 25.51 -5.27
C GLU A 621 1.02 24.81 -3.93
N PHE A 622 0.41 25.53 -2.99
CA PHE A 622 -0.06 24.99 -1.72
C PHE A 622 -1.52 25.40 -1.55
N ASN A 623 -2.44 24.44 -1.68
CA ASN A 623 -3.87 24.67 -1.53
C ASN A 623 -4.25 24.55 -0.06
N ASP A 624 -4.48 25.70 0.58
CA ASP A 624 -4.81 25.77 2.01
C ASP A 624 -6.05 24.94 2.38
N ALA A 625 -7.10 24.94 1.56
CA ALA A 625 -8.31 24.20 1.86
C ALA A 625 -8.10 22.68 1.85
N ASN A 626 -7.38 22.18 0.84
CA ASN A 626 -7.10 20.74 0.70
C ASN A 626 -6.14 20.26 1.80
N VAL A 627 -5.11 21.04 2.12
CA VAL A 627 -4.18 20.67 3.20
C VAL A 627 -4.86 20.78 4.56
N MET A 628 -5.72 21.77 4.79
CA MET A 628 -6.54 21.87 6.00
C MET A 628 -7.44 20.66 6.19
N HIS A 629 -8.08 20.19 5.12
CA HIS A 629 -8.88 18.96 5.14
C HIS A 629 -8.02 17.76 5.56
N GLN A 630 -6.81 17.63 4.99
CA GLN A 630 -5.85 16.59 5.34
C GLN A 630 -5.40 16.65 6.80
N ILE A 631 -5.06 17.83 7.31
CA ILE A 631 -4.67 18.03 8.71
C ILE A 631 -5.77 17.56 9.66
N LYS A 632 -7.03 17.87 9.34
CA LYS A 632 -8.20 17.48 10.15
C LYS A 632 -8.39 15.97 10.16
N TYR A 633 -8.48 15.32 8.99
CA TYR A 633 -8.73 13.88 8.98
C TYR A 633 -7.56 13.05 9.48
N LEU A 634 -6.31 13.52 9.31
CA LEU A 634 -5.12 12.86 9.86
C LEU A 634 -5.01 13.03 11.38
N GLY A 635 -5.88 13.85 12.00
CA GLY A 635 -5.88 14.11 13.44
C GLY A 635 -4.59 14.75 13.93
N LEU A 636 -3.96 15.62 13.12
CA LEU A 636 -2.65 16.18 13.49
C LEU A 636 -2.73 17.09 14.70
N GLN A 637 -3.84 17.81 14.88
CA GLN A 637 -4.05 18.67 16.05
C GLN A 637 -4.11 17.85 17.34
N GLU A 638 -4.84 16.75 17.33
CA GLU A 638 -4.94 15.80 18.43
C GLU A 638 -3.56 15.23 18.76
N ASN A 639 -2.81 14.80 17.74
CA ASN A 639 -1.44 14.29 17.92
C ASN A 639 -0.53 15.30 18.61
N VAL A 640 -0.59 16.58 18.22
CA VAL A 640 0.18 17.65 18.87
C VAL A 640 -0.24 17.83 20.33
N ARG A 641 -1.54 17.81 20.63
CA ARG A 641 -2.05 17.95 22.01
C ARG A 641 -1.54 16.83 22.92
N ILE A 642 -1.65 15.57 22.46
CA ILE A 642 -1.20 14.41 23.24
C ILE A 642 0.31 14.45 23.45
N ARG A 643 1.09 14.66 22.39
CA ARG A 643 2.56 14.66 22.50
C ARG A 643 3.12 15.80 23.32
N ARG A 644 2.43 16.94 23.40
CA ARG A 644 2.86 18.06 24.23
C ARG A 644 2.50 17.88 25.70
N ALA A 645 1.38 17.23 25.99
CA ALA A 645 0.98 16.95 27.36
C ALA A 645 1.79 15.78 27.94
N GLY A 646 2.00 14.72 27.15
CA GLY A 646 2.63 13.47 27.58
C GLY A 646 4.14 13.51 27.77
N PHE A 647 4.68 12.42 28.33
CA PHE A 647 6.11 12.19 28.52
C PHE A 647 6.76 11.65 27.24
N ALA A 648 7.96 12.16 26.90
CA ALA A 648 8.60 11.89 25.62
C ALA A 648 9.21 10.48 25.47
N TYR A 649 9.56 9.83 26.59
CA TYR A 649 10.19 8.51 26.64
C TYR A 649 9.72 7.74 27.87
N ARG A 650 9.57 6.42 27.72
CA ARG A 650 9.21 5.48 28.79
C ARG A 650 9.96 4.16 28.58
N GLN A 651 10.32 3.50 29.68
CA GLN A 651 10.98 2.20 29.67
C GLN A 651 10.74 1.47 31.00
N SER A 652 10.67 0.13 30.99
CA SER A 652 10.61 -0.63 32.24
C SER A 652 11.89 -0.45 33.06
N PHE A 653 11.82 -0.61 34.39
CA PHE A 653 13.01 -0.50 35.24
C PHE A 653 14.10 -1.50 34.84
N GLU A 654 13.71 -2.73 34.49
CA GLU A 654 14.63 -3.78 34.04
C GLU A 654 15.39 -3.36 32.76
N LYS A 655 14.66 -3.03 31.68
CA LYS A 655 15.28 -2.58 30.42
C LYS A 655 16.07 -1.27 30.60
N PHE A 656 15.63 -0.38 31.51
CA PHE A 656 16.34 0.86 31.81
C PHE A 656 17.67 0.56 32.51
N VAL A 657 17.69 -0.32 33.51
CA VAL A 657 18.92 -0.73 34.20
C VAL A 657 19.84 -1.48 33.23
N GLU A 658 19.35 -2.49 32.51
CA GLU A 658 20.14 -3.23 31.52
C GLU A 658 20.82 -2.30 30.49
N ARG A 659 20.13 -1.24 30.07
CA ARG A 659 20.65 -0.28 29.10
C ARG A 659 21.58 0.77 29.73
N PHE A 660 21.27 1.27 30.91
CA PHE A 660 21.89 2.47 31.48
C PHE A 660 22.69 2.23 32.76
N TYR A 661 22.86 0.98 33.23
CA TYR A 661 23.64 0.68 34.44
C TYR A 661 25.07 1.25 34.37
N LEU A 662 25.68 1.28 33.18
CA LEU A 662 27.02 1.84 32.94
C LEU A 662 27.13 3.35 33.22
N LEU A 663 26.01 4.07 33.34
CA LEU A 663 26.01 5.51 33.60
C LEU A 663 26.08 5.84 35.11
N SER A 664 25.81 4.87 35.98
CA SER A 664 25.87 5.05 37.43
C SER A 664 27.03 4.22 38.01
N PRO A 665 27.86 4.80 38.90
CA PRO A 665 28.97 4.09 39.56
C PRO A 665 28.56 2.87 40.37
#